data_AF-A0A7J7PW52-F1
#
_entry.id   AF-A0A7J7PW52-F1
#
_cell.length_a   1.000
_cell.length_b   1.000
_cell.length_c   1.000
_cell.angle_alpha   90.00
_cell.angle_beta   90.00
_cell.angle_gamma   90.00
#
_symmetry.space_group_name_H-M   'P 1'
#
loop_
_entity.id
_entity.type
_entity.pdbx_description
1 polymer ?
#
loop_
_entity_poly.entity_id
_entity_poly.type
_entity_poly.pdbx_seq_one_letter_code
_entity_poly.pdbx_strand_id
1 'polypeptide(L)'
;MCSAAAAKQVTGSSVARTTTSRDGNASSNSSSSSSAASILVVGSVNVDIIVQVHRLPGPGETTSAASPSAAVAVGGKGANQAVAAARLARASPGGPRARFVCKFGNDSYAAMLQQELSAAGVDVSGCGKVPGLPSGHGLVMLEPDGTASSVVLGGANTAWREGEPMSHLMGGVGVVLLQREIPEHVNMAVAAAAAAAGVPVIQDVGGEDRPIPAALLPLLSYLVPNEPELQRLTGMATATEQQVIAAASSLVKKGARNVLVTLAERGSLLVSSDGSVATQEALPVPGGVVVDATAAGDAFRAGFAVGLVEGLPLQACLQLAAAAGAVSVSRMGAVPSLPTRAEAEASIALAGSKQQQQQQQHPAESTQAVEYARFKDGQGSPDMTGAAEEQDRRTSEPRNSAVDGRCSVGSGSSSNGGGNSRPAVPATCPYKFASRLNSMQVRRDLAGPGHGSDDVLGWIERQGRVQGLSLVDLNYPQHQEGLTREQILQALSAARLQAGAVCMRFPAEFRLGAFTNPEPGLRQRAVELAVAGCAWAARLGAPELIVWSPYDGYDYNFQAQLAQGPRQLLWRCLPAVPTPPGMRVSLEFKPTDASSRFAIVPNTGAALLLAQQVDRPNFGLTLDVGHLLMAGENPAQSVAMVVAAGKLFGMQLNDAHVRLGAEDGLAFSAANPLAALELVRWMQRSNYSGHVYFDTFPLNENPVREAEYNVRRFKALWAKAGRLAAAGIDAFAATHDAMGVMEALEADVNSLSSRH
;
A
#
# COMPACT_ATOMS: atom_id res chain seq x y z
N MET A 1 58.22 46.95 -8.97
CA MET A 1 58.51 48.02 -7.98
C MET A 1 58.12 47.50 -6.60
N CYS A 2 58.80 47.97 -5.54
CA CYS A 2 58.67 47.71 -4.07
C CYS A 2 57.84 46.49 -3.57
N SER A 3 58.36 45.49 -2.83
CA SER A 3 59.18 45.51 -1.57
C SER A 3 58.38 45.98 -0.34
N ALA A 4 58.41 45.38 0.87
CA ALA A 4 58.79 44.05 1.43
C ALA A 4 58.20 43.98 2.88
N ALA A 5 58.34 43.00 3.79
CA ALA A 5 59.05 41.72 3.95
C ALA A 5 58.20 40.81 4.91
N ALA A 6 58.30 39.49 5.10
CA ALA A 6 59.32 38.44 4.81
C ALA A 6 60.39 38.17 5.91
N ALA A 7 60.04 37.44 6.98
CA ALA A 7 60.99 36.77 7.90
C ALA A 7 60.46 35.42 8.46
N LYS A 8 61.37 34.45 8.67
CA LYS A 8 61.17 33.12 9.30
C LYS A 8 62.17 32.97 10.48
N GLN A 9 62.16 31.79 11.14
CA GLN A 9 63.23 31.14 11.94
C GLN A 9 63.06 31.17 13.48
N VAL A 10 63.55 30.20 14.29
CA VAL A 10 64.05 28.82 14.08
C VAL A 10 63.95 28.00 15.40
N THR A 11 64.20 26.68 15.32
CA THR A 11 64.25 25.66 16.39
C THR A 11 64.81 26.05 17.77
N GLY A 12 64.33 25.36 18.82
CA GLY A 12 65.04 25.22 20.10
C GLY A 12 64.56 24.00 20.91
N SER A 13 65.49 23.15 21.37
CA SER A 13 65.23 21.99 22.24
C SER A 13 66.15 22.04 23.46
N SER A 14 65.64 21.76 24.67
CA SER A 14 66.47 21.46 25.84
C SER A 14 65.69 20.81 27.00
N VAL A 15 65.94 19.51 27.19
CA VAL A 15 66.29 18.82 28.46
C VAL A 15 65.68 19.30 29.79
N ALA A 16 65.09 18.34 30.53
CA ALA A 16 64.55 18.50 31.88
C ALA A 16 65.59 18.77 32.98
N ARG A 17 65.13 19.15 34.18
CA ARG A 17 65.92 19.04 35.42
C ARG A 17 65.04 18.62 36.60
N THR A 18 65.51 17.62 37.34
CA THR A 18 64.83 17.06 38.52
C THR A 18 65.12 17.86 39.79
N THR A 19 64.12 17.95 40.67
CA THR A 19 64.29 18.33 42.08
C THR A 19 63.43 17.42 42.96
N THR A 20 64.07 16.69 43.87
CA THR A 20 63.42 15.80 44.83
C THR A 20 63.16 16.51 46.16
N SER A 21 61.97 16.36 46.73
CA SER A 21 61.72 16.50 48.18
C SER A 21 60.92 15.30 48.68
N ARG A 22 61.02 15.01 49.97
CA ARG A 22 60.51 13.78 50.60
C ARG A 22 59.38 14.08 51.59
N ASP A 23 58.55 13.05 51.77
CA ASP A 23 57.78 12.69 52.96
C ASP A 23 56.83 13.75 53.56
N GLY A 24 55.52 13.52 53.38
CA GLY A 24 54.43 14.22 54.04
C GLY A 24 53.17 13.35 54.02
N ASN A 25 52.89 12.66 55.13
CA ASN A 25 51.81 11.68 55.21
C ASN A 25 50.43 12.36 55.23
N ALA A 26 49.63 12.16 54.18
CA ALA A 26 48.24 12.62 54.12
C ALA A 26 47.36 11.60 53.37
N SER A 27 46.42 11.00 54.10
CA SER A 27 45.38 10.12 53.55
C SER A 27 44.38 10.92 52.72
N SER A 28 44.65 11.05 51.43
CA SER A 28 43.71 11.65 50.47
C SER A 28 42.77 10.57 49.93
N ASN A 29 41.47 10.72 50.20
CA ASN A 29 40.45 9.97 49.46
C ASN A 29 40.64 10.26 47.98
N SER A 30 40.89 9.23 47.17
CA SER A 30 40.74 9.32 45.73
C SER A 30 39.25 9.43 45.41
N SER A 31 38.70 10.64 45.56
CA SER A 31 37.38 10.99 45.06
C SER A 31 37.44 10.99 43.53
N SER A 32 37.41 9.78 42.95
CA SER A 32 37.07 9.57 41.56
C SER A 32 35.68 10.18 41.38
N SER A 33 35.64 11.39 40.83
CA SER A 33 34.39 12.01 40.42
C SER A 33 33.81 11.10 39.35
N SER A 34 32.81 10.31 39.73
CA SER A 34 32.10 9.42 38.83
C SER A 34 31.40 10.28 37.79
N SER A 35 32.09 10.52 36.66
CA SER A 35 31.53 11.22 35.53
C SER A 35 30.46 10.33 34.95
N ALA A 36 29.21 10.64 35.28
CA ALA A 36 28.03 9.88 34.87
C ALA A 36 28.13 9.51 33.38
N ALA A 37 28.05 8.21 33.10
CA ALA A 37 28.35 7.68 31.78
C ALA A 37 27.43 8.33 30.73
N SER A 38 28.01 8.71 29.59
CA SER A 38 27.30 9.45 28.56
C SER A 38 26.52 8.54 27.62
N ILE A 39 25.36 9.00 27.17
CA ILE A 39 24.63 8.43 26.04
C ILE A 39 25.23 9.08 24.80
N LEU A 40 26.00 8.31 24.03
CA LEU A 40 26.55 8.77 22.76
C LEU A 40 25.55 8.52 21.65
N VAL A 41 25.19 9.56 20.90
CA VAL A 41 24.48 9.41 19.63
C VAL A 41 25.43 9.76 18.50
N VAL A 42 25.54 8.90 17.48
CA VAL A 42 26.25 9.21 16.23
C VAL A 42 25.24 9.05 15.10
N GLY A 43 24.95 10.13 14.38
CA GLY A 43 23.71 10.16 13.60
C GLY A 43 23.46 11.41 12.77
N SER A 44 22.24 11.44 12.22
CA SER A 44 21.70 12.49 11.37
C SER A 44 21.21 13.72 12.13
N VAL A 45 21.44 14.90 11.57
CA VAL A 45 20.72 16.13 11.92
C VAL A 45 20.10 16.74 10.67
N ASN A 46 18.82 17.03 10.73
CA ASN A 46 18.07 17.68 9.66
C ASN A 46 17.46 19.00 10.15
N VAL A 47 17.24 19.92 9.22
CA VAL A 47 16.12 20.86 9.32
C VAL A 47 14.87 20.16 8.77
N ASP A 48 13.88 19.93 9.62
CA ASP A 48 12.62 19.35 9.20
C ASP A 48 11.62 20.47 8.86
N ILE A 49 11.16 20.47 7.61
CA ILE A 49 10.14 21.37 7.07
C ILE A 49 8.82 20.59 7.08
N ILE A 50 7.92 20.95 7.98
CA ILE A 50 6.67 20.24 8.24
C ILE A 50 5.51 20.98 7.56
N VAL A 51 4.90 20.34 6.57
CA VAL A 51 3.79 20.86 5.77
C VAL A 51 2.53 20.07 6.11
N GLN A 52 1.52 20.73 6.64
CA GLN A 52 0.20 20.11 6.82
C GLN A 52 -0.51 20.02 5.46
N VAL A 53 -1.07 18.86 5.13
CA VAL A 53 -1.77 18.59 3.87
C VAL A 53 -3.11 17.91 4.15
N HIS A 54 -4.10 18.06 3.26
CA HIS A 54 -5.38 17.36 3.40
C HIS A 54 -5.28 15.88 3.01
N ARG A 55 -4.36 15.57 2.09
CA ARG A 55 -3.82 14.25 1.77
C ARG A 55 -2.48 14.42 1.03
N LEU A 56 -1.70 13.35 0.88
CA LEU A 56 -0.55 13.36 -0.04
C LEU A 56 -0.98 13.62 -1.51
N PRO A 57 -0.17 14.37 -2.30
CA PRO A 57 -0.40 14.56 -3.73
C PRO A 57 -0.07 13.30 -4.54
N GLY A 58 -0.84 13.04 -5.60
CA GLY A 58 -0.56 11.97 -6.55
C GLY A 58 0.52 12.33 -7.59
N PRO A 59 1.02 11.36 -8.38
CA PRO A 59 1.96 11.63 -9.47
C PRO A 59 1.40 12.63 -10.48
N GLY A 60 2.10 13.76 -10.68
CA GLY A 60 1.69 14.84 -11.56
C GLY A 60 0.64 15.81 -10.97
N GLU A 61 0.22 15.61 -9.71
CA GLU A 61 -0.72 16.50 -9.03
C GLU A 61 -0.01 17.69 -8.35
N THR A 62 -0.70 18.84 -8.30
CA THR A 62 -0.32 19.97 -7.44
C THR A 62 -1.46 20.23 -6.46
N THR A 63 -1.19 20.12 -5.16
CA THR A 63 -2.16 20.38 -4.08
C THR A 63 -1.76 21.59 -3.25
N SER A 64 -2.75 22.33 -2.73
CA SER A 64 -2.52 23.33 -1.68
C SER A 64 -2.26 22.64 -0.34
N ALA A 65 -1.35 23.21 0.46
CA ALA A 65 -1.21 22.84 1.87
C ALA A 65 -2.47 23.21 2.67
N ALA A 66 -2.74 22.45 3.73
CA ALA A 66 -3.85 22.70 4.66
C ALA A 66 -3.59 23.89 5.61
N SER A 67 -2.33 24.31 5.74
CA SER A 67 -1.88 25.49 6.46
C SER A 67 -1.24 26.51 5.50
N PRO A 68 -1.44 27.82 5.70
CA PRO A 68 -0.76 28.87 4.92
C PRO A 68 0.75 28.99 5.25
N SER A 69 1.24 28.26 6.26
CA SER A 69 2.66 28.19 6.63
C SER A 69 3.11 26.76 6.93
N ALA A 70 4.35 26.46 6.55
CA ALA A 70 5.06 25.29 7.04
C ALA A 70 5.74 25.62 8.39
N ALA A 71 5.83 24.63 9.28
CA ALA A 71 6.68 24.72 10.46
C ALA A 71 8.12 24.29 10.10
N VAL A 72 9.11 24.83 10.81
CA VAL A 72 10.53 24.48 10.62
C VAL A 72 11.12 24.18 12.00
N ALA A 73 11.80 23.05 12.14
CA ALA A 73 12.36 22.59 13.42
C ALA A 73 13.67 21.79 13.23
N VAL A 74 14.39 21.53 14.31
CA VAL A 74 15.36 20.41 14.35
C VAL A 74 14.63 19.07 14.18
N GLY A 75 15.19 18.22 13.32
CA GLY A 75 14.79 16.82 13.20
C GLY A 75 15.91 15.94 12.67
N GLY A 76 15.56 14.83 12.04
CA GLY A 76 16.48 13.71 11.79
C GLY A 76 16.67 12.83 13.03
N LYS A 77 16.76 11.52 12.83
CA LYS A 77 16.65 10.53 13.92
C LYS A 77 17.75 10.66 14.96
N GLY A 78 18.98 10.96 14.55
CA GLY A 78 20.09 11.18 15.48
C GLY A 78 19.84 12.36 16.42
N ALA A 79 19.39 13.49 15.88
CA ALA A 79 19.06 14.68 16.66
C ALA A 79 17.86 14.44 17.60
N ASN A 80 16.81 13.77 17.12
CA ASN A 80 15.65 13.41 17.93
C ASN A 80 16.05 12.53 19.13
N GLN A 81 16.83 11.47 18.88
CA GLN A 81 17.29 10.55 19.91
C GLN A 81 18.22 11.25 20.92
N ALA A 82 19.08 12.15 20.47
CA ALA A 82 19.95 12.94 21.34
C ALA A 82 19.18 13.91 22.25
N VAL A 83 18.19 14.62 21.71
CA VAL A 83 17.34 15.56 22.48
C VAL A 83 16.45 14.81 23.47
N ALA A 84 15.85 13.69 23.06
CA ALA A 84 15.04 12.86 23.94
C ALA A 84 15.87 12.33 25.12
N ALA A 85 17.09 11.82 24.85
CA ALA A 85 18.01 11.39 25.90
C ALA A 85 18.37 12.54 26.86
N ALA A 86 18.64 13.74 26.33
CA ALA A 86 18.92 14.92 27.16
C ALA A 86 17.75 15.31 28.07
N ARG A 87 16.51 15.30 27.56
CA ARG A 87 15.30 15.66 28.33
C ARG A 87 14.89 14.59 29.35
N LEU A 88 15.13 13.31 29.06
CA LEU A 88 14.81 12.17 29.94
C LEU A 88 15.87 11.91 31.02
N ALA A 89 17.12 12.33 30.82
CA ALA A 89 18.18 12.23 31.82
C ALA A 89 18.28 13.47 32.75
N ARG A 90 17.78 14.64 32.30
CA ARG A 90 17.95 15.95 32.96
C ARG A 90 17.42 16.07 34.41
N ALA A 91 16.55 15.16 34.86
CA ALA A 91 15.95 15.25 36.20
C ALA A 91 16.81 14.64 37.32
N SER A 92 17.72 13.72 36.99
CA SER A 92 18.58 13.04 37.96
C SER A 92 19.84 13.88 38.24
N PRO A 93 20.12 14.31 39.49
CA PRO A 93 21.39 14.95 39.82
C PRO A 93 22.55 13.98 39.63
N GLY A 94 23.37 14.21 38.60
CA GLY A 94 24.37 13.22 38.16
C GLY A 94 23.82 12.14 37.20
N GLY A 95 22.69 12.39 36.54
CA GLY A 95 22.19 11.57 35.44
C GLY A 95 23.11 11.59 34.19
N PRO A 96 22.89 10.67 33.24
CA PRO A 96 23.74 10.52 32.06
C PRO A 96 23.68 11.74 31.13
N ARG A 97 24.81 12.16 30.58
CA ARG A 97 24.86 13.25 29.59
C ARG A 97 24.60 12.72 28.18
N ALA A 98 23.69 13.34 27.43
CA ALA A 98 23.56 13.09 26.00
C ALA A 98 24.65 13.84 25.23
N ARG A 99 25.52 13.11 24.52
CA ARG A 99 26.55 13.67 23.64
C ARG A 99 26.27 13.23 22.21
N PHE A 100 26.29 14.17 21.28
CA PHE A 100 25.94 13.93 19.88
C PHE A 100 27.14 14.20 18.97
N VAL A 101 27.26 13.39 17.92
CA VAL A 101 28.29 13.50 16.88
C VAL A 101 27.60 13.40 15.52
N CYS A 102 27.48 14.54 14.85
CA CYS A 102 26.89 14.65 13.52
C CYS A 102 27.74 15.56 12.61
N LYS A 103 27.26 15.83 11.41
CA LYS A 103 27.90 16.72 10.43
C LYS A 103 26.90 17.81 10.03
N PHE A 104 27.10 19.04 10.51
CA PHE A 104 26.31 20.20 10.07
C PHE A 104 26.76 20.66 8.68
N GLY A 105 25.85 21.26 7.91
CA GLY A 105 26.18 21.89 6.64
C GLY A 105 26.81 23.27 6.78
N ASN A 106 26.95 23.94 5.64
CA ASN A 106 27.37 25.33 5.51
C ASN A 106 26.23 26.19 4.94
N ASP A 107 25.08 26.15 5.60
CA ASP A 107 23.86 26.90 5.26
C ASP A 107 23.36 27.75 6.45
N SER A 108 22.28 28.51 6.23
CA SER A 108 21.64 29.33 7.26
C SER A 108 21.04 28.50 8.41
N TYR A 109 20.58 27.29 8.13
CA TYR A 109 19.99 26.40 9.13
C TYR A 109 21.01 25.82 10.10
N ALA A 110 22.25 25.55 9.66
CA ALA A 110 23.29 24.96 10.50
C ALA A 110 23.44 25.66 11.87
N ALA A 111 23.35 27.00 11.92
CA ALA A 111 23.45 27.76 13.17
C ALA A 111 22.25 27.54 14.11
N MET A 112 21.02 27.51 13.57
CA MET A 112 19.80 27.17 14.32
C MET A 112 19.90 25.74 14.88
N LEU A 113 20.31 24.77 14.06
CA LEU A 113 20.44 23.37 14.46
C LEU A 113 21.41 23.21 15.64
N GLN A 114 22.59 23.87 15.58
CA GLN A 114 23.55 23.90 16.69
C GLN A 114 22.97 24.54 17.96
N GLN A 115 22.23 25.64 17.83
CA GLN A 115 21.68 26.39 18.95
C GLN A 115 20.55 25.62 19.66
N GLU A 116 19.60 25.05 18.93
CA GLU A 116 18.47 24.31 19.50
C GLU A 116 18.92 23.01 20.19
N LEU A 117 19.86 22.26 19.58
CA LEU A 117 20.48 21.09 20.23
C LEU A 117 21.18 21.47 21.54
N SER A 118 21.93 22.58 21.55
CA SER A 118 22.61 23.07 22.75
C SER A 118 21.62 23.50 23.85
N ALA A 119 20.53 24.19 23.48
CA ALA A 119 19.48 24.61 24.41
C ALA A 119 18.72 23.41 25.02
N ALA A 120 18.48 22.37 24.20
CA ALA A 120 17.95 21.09 24.65
C ALA A 120 18.88 20.35 25.63
N GLY A 121 20.15 20.73 25.72
CA GLY A 121 21.14 20.15 26.63
C GLY A 121 21.96 19.01 26.03
N VAL A 122 22.00 18.91 24.70
CA VAL A 122 22.86 17.97 23.98
C VAL A 122 24.27 18.55 23.90
N ASP A 123 25.28 17.78 24.32
CA ASP A 123 26.67 18.12 24.08
C ASP A 123 27.03 17.85 22.62
N VAL A 124 27.09 18.92 21.82
CA VAL A 124 27.43 18.93 20.39
C VAL A 124 28.92 19.23 20.13
N SER A 125 29.78 19.20 21.15
CA SER A 125 31.21 19.55 21.00
C SER A 125 31.99 18.62 20.06
N GLY A 126 31.50 17.40 19.82
CA GLY A 126 32.06 16.44 18.87
C GLY A 126 31.58 16.59 17.43
N CYS A 127 30.64 17.50 17.13
CA CYS A 127 30.05 17.62 15.80
C CYS A 127 30.96 18.36 14.80
N GLY A 128 30.98 17.88 13.56
CA GLY A 128 31.72 18.51 12.45
C GLY A 128 30.88 19.51 11.65
N LYS A 129 31.55 20.28 10.79
CA LYS A 129 30.94 21.07 9.71
C LYS A 129 31.49 20.62 8.36
N VAL A 130 30.66 20.61 7.32
CA VAL A 130 31.03 20.18 5.98
C VAL A 130 30.94 21.37 5.01
N PRO A 131 32.08 21.95 4.58
CA PRO A 131 32.09 22.99 3.56
C PRO A 131 31.48 22.50 2.25
N GLY A 132 30.66 23.33 1.60
CA GLY A 132 30.10 23.05 0.27
C GLY A 132 28.86 22.15 0.22
N LEU A 133 28.39 21.62 1.36
CA LEU A 133 27.10 20.92 1.44
C LEU A 133 26.11 21.66 2.37
N PRO A 134 24.80 21.61 2.07
CA PRO A 134 23.76 22.01 3.02
C PRO A 134 23.65 21.00 4.16
N SER A 135 22.96 21.38 5.22
CA SER A 135 22.54 20.49 6.31
C SER A 135 21.58 19.42 5.78
N GLY A 136 21.33 18.35 6.54
CA GLY A 136 20.24 17.43 6.19
C GLY A 136 18.90 18.18 6.15
N HIS A 137 17.97 17.76 5.29
CA HIS A 137 16.63 18.33 5.23
C HIS A 137 15.58 17.19 5.28
N GLY A 138 14.62 17.26 6.20
CA GLY A 138 13.42 16.44 6.19
C GLY A 138 12.26 17.21 5.58
N LEU A 139 11.63 16.67 4.54
CA LEU A 139 10.36 17.18 4.03
C LEU A 139 9.24 16.31 4.60
N VAL A 140 8.53 16.80 5.61
CA VAL A 140 7.49 16.07 6.33
C VAL A 140 6.13 16.57 5.88
N MET A 141 5.29 15.68 5.38
CA MET A 141 3.89 15.93 5.03
C MET A 141 3.01 15.26 6.08
N LEU A 142 2.21 16.06 6.78
CA LEU A 142 1.33 15.60 7.86
C LEU A 142 -0.14 15.67 7.41
N GLU A 143 -0.82 14.54 7.49
CA GLU A 143 -2.23 14.38 7.12
C GLU A 143 -3.16 14.62 8.34
N PRO A 144 -4.47 14.87 8.15
CA PRO A 144 -5.34 15.38 9.22
C PRO A 144 -5.64 14.42 10.38
N ASP A 145 -5.20 13.17 10.28
CA ASP A 145 -5.29 12.11 11.29
C ASP A 145 -4.02 11.98 12.14
N GLY A 146 -2.99 12.78 11.88
CA GLY A 146 -1.68 12.68 12.52
C GLY A 146 -0.70 11.72 11.82
N THR A 147 -1.08 11.15 10.68
CA THR A 147 -0.18 10.34 9.85
C THR A 147 0.88 11.24 9.19
N ALA A 148 2.15 10.91 9.40
CA ALA A 148 3.29 11.64 8.86
C ALA A 148 4.03 10.81 7.80
N SER A 149 4.19 11.35 6.59
CA SER A 149 5.06 10.81 5.55
C SER A 149 6.22 11.76 5.28
N SER A 150 7.44 11.25 5.11
CA SER A 150 8.63 12.10 4.98
C SER A 150 9.62 11.66 3.91
N VAL A 151 10.34 12.64 3.37
CA VAL A 151 11.48 12.45 2.44
C VAL A 151 12.70 13.12 3.04
N VAL A 152 13.78 12.37 3.24
CA VAL A 152 15.03 12.88 3.83
C VAL A 152 16.10 13.10 2.76
N LEU A 153 16.56 14.33 2.64
CA LEU A 153 17.71 14.75 1.84
C LEU A 153 18.93 14.77 2.78
N GLY A 154 19.79 13.75 2.70
CA GLY A 154 20.85 13.55 3.69
C GLY A 154 21.85 14.72 3.85
N GLY A 155 22.14 15.48 2.79
CA GLY A 155 23.04 16.63 2.85
C GLY A 155 24.39 16.29 3.49
N ALA A 156 24.85 17.14 4.41
CA ALA A 156 26.07 16.95 5.19
C ALA A 156 26.10 15.63 6.01
N ASN A 157 24.95 15.02 6.35
CA ASN A 157 24.92 13.71 7.05
C ASN A 157 25.54 12.59 6.20
N THR A 158 25.65 12.76 4.88
CA THR A 158 26.31 11.80 3.97
C THR A 158 27.84 11.93 3.96
N ALA A 159 28.39 13.08 4.36
CA ALA A 159 29.80 13.43 4.17
C ALA A 159 30.69 13.05 5.36
N TRP A 160 30.78 11.74 5.61
CA TRP A 160 31.74 11.14 6.52
C TRP A 160 32.94 10.59 5.75
N ARG A 161 34.12 10.59 6.38
CA ARG A 161 35.31 10.05 5.73
C ARG A 161 35.41 8.55 5.96
N GLU A 162 35.41 7.78 4.88
CA GLU A 162 35.65 6.35 4.97
C GLU A 162 37.00 6.05 5.65
N GLY A 163 37.02 5.03 6.51
CA GLY A 163 38.19 4.70 7.34
C GLY A 163 38.58 5.76 8.39
N GLU A 164 37.65 6.61 8.84
CA GLU A 164 37.86 7.49 10.01
C GLU A 164 37.72 6.69 11.33
N PRO A 165 38.74 6.65 12.22
CA PRO A 165 38.74 5.77 13.38
C PRO A 165 37.92 6.35 14.55
N MET A 166 36.76 5.74 14.83
CA MET A 166 35.79 6.20 15.83
C MET A 166 36.10 5.80 17.28
N SER A 167 37.23 5.11 17.54
CA SER A 167 37.63 4.67 18.89
C SER A 167 37.79 5.82 19.90
N HIS A 168 38.21 7.00 19.43
CA HIS A 168 38.34 8.20 20.25
C HIS A 168 37.02 8.66 20.90
N LEU A 169 35.86 8.24 20.36
CA LEU A 169 34.55 8.57 20.90
C LEU A 169 34.16 7.75 22.15
N MET A 170 34.79 6.61 22.43
CA MET A 170 34.30 5.68 23.46
C MET A 170 34.59 6.13 24.90
N GLY A 171 35.40 7.17 25.10
CA GLY A 171 35.72 7.71 26.42
C GLY A 171 34.48 8.18 27.19
N GLY A 172 34.20 7.53 28.33
CA GLY A 172 33.10 7.88 29.23
C GLY A 172 31.69 7.60 28.69
N VAL A 173 31.55 6.68 27.73
CA VAL A 173 30.25 6.32 27.12
C VAL A 173 29.64 5.11 27.82
N GLY A 174 28.36 5.19 28.19
CA GLY A 174 27.58 4.10 28.77
C GLY A 174 26.73 3.33 27.77
N VAL A 175 26.31 3.98 26.66
CA VAL A 175 25.60 3.34 25.54
C VAL A 175 25.78 4.17 24.27
N VAL A 176 25.74 3.53 23.10
CA VAL A 176 25.69 4.18 21.79
C VAL A 176 24.32 4.01 21.13
N LEU A 177 23.76 5.11 20.60
CA LEU A 177 22.63 5.11 19.67
C LEU A 177 23.10 5.39 18.23
N LEU A 178 22.69 4.53 17.29
CA LEU A 178 22.95 4.61 15.85
C LEU A 178 21.64 4.52 15.05
N GLN A 179 21.60 5.06 13.82
CA GLN A 179 20.43 5.04 12.92
C GLN A 179 20.85 4.78 11.47
N ARG A 180 19.90 4.62 10.54
CA ARG A 180 20.18 4.39 9.10
C ARG A 180 20.04 5.66 8.24
N GLU A 181 20.39 6.83 8.79
CA GLU A 181 20.39 8.13 8.08
C GLU A 181 21.80 8.72 7.90
N ILE A 182 22.85 7.93 8.19
CA ILE A 182 24.25 8.21 7.90
C ILE A 182 24.88 7.01 7.15
N PRO A 183 26.03 7.16 6.46
CA PRO A 183 26.65 6.07 5.73
C PRO A 183 26.96 4.86 6.62
N GLU A 184 26.61 3.67 6.16
CA GLU A 184 26.74 2.41 6.92
C GLU A 184 28.17 2.11 7.40
N HIS A 185 29.20 2.61 6.69
CA HIS A 185 30.58 2.48 7.14
C HIS A 185 30.85 3.21 8.48
N VAL A 186 30.08 4.24 8.80
CA VAL A 186 30.13 4.95 10.08
C VAL A 186 29.50 4.10 11.18
N ASN A 187 28.29 3.55 10.93
CA ASN A 187 27.64 2.62 11.87
C ASN A 187 28.58 1.44 12.20
N MET A 188 29.21 0.85 11.18
CA MET A 188 30.22 -0.19 11.34
C MET A 188 31.43 0.27 12.18
N ALA A 189 32.01 1.43 11.88
CA ALA A 189 33.19 1.94 12.59
C ALA A 189 32.89 2.28 14.06
N VAL A 190 31.71 2.85 14.35
CA VAL A 190 31.30 3.15 15.72
C VAL A 190 30.93 1.87 16.48
N ALA A 191 30.18 0.95 15.88
CA ALA A 191 29.81 -0.31 16.53
C ALA A 191 31.04 -1.19 16.83
N ALA A 192 32.04 -1.23 15.94
CA ALA A 192 33.29 -1.92 16.17
C ALA A 192 34.11 -1.26 17.30
N ALA A 193 34.15 0.08 17.36
CA ALA A 193 34.78 0.81 18.45
C ALA A 193 34.10 0.55 19.80
N ALA A 194 32.77 0.56 19.84
CA ALA A 194 31.98 0.30 21.03
C ALA A 194 32.14 -1.14 21.53
N ALA A 195 32.06 -2.13 20.63
CA ALA A 195 32.30 -3.53 20.97
C ALA A 195 33.73 -3.76 21.53
N ALA A 196 34.75 -3.09 20.98
CA ALA A 196 36.12 -3.14 21.51
C ALA A 196 36.29 -2.46 22.87
N ALA A 197 35.43 -1.49 23.19
CA ALA A 197 35.39 -0.80 24.48
C ALA A 197 34.44 -1.45 25.51
N GLY A 198 33.70 -2.49 25.13
CA GLY A 198 32.66 -3.11 25.97
C GLY A 198 31.38 -2.27 26.12
N VAL A 199 31.21 -1.21 25.33
CA VAL A 199 30.08 -0.29 25.38
C VAL A 199 28.90 -0.87 24.58
N PRO A 200 27.68 -0.95 25.16
CA PRO A 200 26.52 -1.46 24.44
C PRO A 200 26.07 -0.55 23.30
N VAL A 201 25.62 -1.16 22.20
CA VAL A 201 25.18 -0.47 20.97
C VAL A 201 23.72 -0.78 20.70
N ILE A 202 22.93 0.26 20.48
CA ILE A 202 21.53 0.22 20.06
C ILE A 202 21.45 0.78 18.64
N GLN A 203 21.09 -0.07 17.69
CA GLN A 203 20.90 0.31 16.28
C GLN A 203 19.41 0.46 16.00
N ASP A 204 18.97 1.69 15.78
CA ASP A 204 17.74 1.95 15.05
C ASP A 204 17.93 1.52 13.59
N VAL A 205 16.92 0.86 13.03
CA VAL A 205 16.86 0.52 11.60
C VAL A 205 15.93 1.44 10.81
N GLY A 206 15.34 2.46 11.45
CA GLY A 206 14.72 3.56 10.75
C GLY A 206 15.73 4.35 9.92
N GLY A 207 15.37 4.65 8.66
CA GLY A 207 16.21 5.36 7.69
C GLY A 207 16.19 4.64 6.35
N GLU A 208 17.35 4.45 5.73
CA GLU A 208 17.48 3.77 4.44
C GLU A 208 17.22 2.25 4.53
N ASP A 209 16.24 1.74 3.76
CA ASP A 209 15.84 0.32 3.64
C ASP A 209 16.88 -0.61 2.95
N ARG A 210 18.19 -0.30 3.03
CA ARG A 210 19.24 -1.22 2.56
C ARG A 210 19.40 -2.41 3.52
N PRO A 211 19.81 -3.60 3.04
CA PRO A 211 20.14 -4.72 3.91
C PRO A 211 21.24 -4.37 4.94
N ILE A 212 21.03 -4.74 6.20
CA ILE A 212 22.04 -4.61 7.26
C ILE A 212 23.24 -5.53 6.92
N PRO A 213 24.49 -5.04 6.94
CA PRO A 213 25.66 -5.89 6.76
C PRO A 213 25.73 -7.00 7.82
N ALA A 214 25.92 -8.25 7.39
CA ALA A 214 25.97 -9.39 8.31
C ALA A 214 27.07 -9.26 9.39
N ALA A 215 28.17 -8.56 9.08
CA ALA A 215 29.24 -8.26 10.03
C ALA A 215 28.87 -7.22 11.10
N LEU A 216 27.79 -6.45 10.92
CA LEU A 216 27.34 -5.47 11.92
C LEU A 216 26.57 -6.15 13.05
N LEU A 217 25.70 -7.12 12.74
CA LEU A 217 24.77 -7.73 13.71
C LEU A 217 25.44 -8.23 15.01
N PRO A 218 26.62 -8.90 15.00
CA PRO A 218 27.28 -9.38 16.23
C PRO A 218 27.84 -8.26 17.14
N LEU A 219 28.03 -7.06 16.58
CA LEU A 219 28.50 -5.87 17.31
C LEU A 219 27.36 -5.16 18.04
N LEU A 220 26.11 -5.45 17.69
CA LEU A 220 24.93 -4.79 18.24
C LEU A 220 24.46 -5.48 19.53
N SER A 221 24.22 -4.68 20.57
CA SER A 221 23.57 -5.15 21.80
C SER A 221 22.06 -5.21 21.64
N TYR A 222 21.48 -4.24 20.92
CA TYR A 222 20.07 -4.19 20.58
C TYR A 222 19.89 -3.73 19.13
N LEU A 223 19.09 -4.46 18.37
CA LEU A 223 18.59 -4.06 17.05
C LEU A 223 17.12 -3.66 17.21
N VAL A 224 16.74 -2.45 16.80
CA VAL A 224 15.44 -1.86 17.14
C VAL A 224 14.62 -1.50 15.88
N PRO A 225 13.86 -2.46 15.32
CA PRO A 225 12.89 -2.22 14.25
C PRO A 225 11.50 -1.83 14.78
N ASN A 226 10.74 -1.07 14.00
CA ASN A 226 9.27 -1.17 14.04
C ASN A 226 8.76 -2.39 13.26
N GLU A 227 7.48 -2.72 13.37
CA GLU A 227 6.88 -3.85 12.66
C GLU A 227 7.13 -3.83 11.13
N PRO A 228 6.82 -2.74 10.39
CA PRO A 228 7.12 -2.66 8.96
C PRO A 228 8.60 -2.83 8.62
N GLU A 229 9.52 -2.28 9.42
CA GLU A 229 10.97 -2.45 9.26
C GLU A 229 11.39 -3.91 9.49
N LEU A 230 10.84 -4.57 10.52
CA LEU A 230 11.08 -5.99 10.78
C LEU A 230 10.61 -6.86 9.61
N GLN A 231 9.43 -6.57 9.05
CA GLN A 231 8.93 -7.25 7.87
C GLN A 231 9.88 -7.06 6.67
N ARG A 232 10.33 -5.83 6.38
CA ARG A 232 11.25 -5.55 5.26
C ARG A 232 12.64 -6.20 5.45
N LEU A 233 13.18 -6.18 6.67
CA LEU A 233 14.50 -6.78 6.99
C LEU A 233 14.53 -8.31 6.97
N THR A 234 13.37 -8.97 7.12
CA THR A 234 13.27 -10.43 7.23
C THR A 234 12.61 -11.09 6.03
N GLY A 235 11.74 -10.37 5.31
CA GLY A 235 10.83 -10.95 4.31
C GLY A 235 9.70 -11.78 4.93
N MET A 236 9.55 -11.75 6.26
CA MET A 236 8.59 -12.58 7.01
C MET A 236 7.34 -11.76 7.37
N ALA A 237 6.21 -12.45 7.59
CA ALA A 237 5.03 -11.83 8.16
C ALA A 237 5.27 -11.41 9.63
N THR A 238 4.48 -10.43 10.10
CA THR A 238 4.57 -9.84 11.45
C THR A 238 3.21 -9.60 12.11
N ALA A 239 2.11 -9.99 11.46
CA ALA A 239 0.76 -9.58 11.84
C ALA A 239 0.34 -10.11 13.22
N THR A 240 0.82 -11.29 13.63
CA THR A 240 0.62 -11.83 14.99
C THR A 240 1.89 -11.79 15.82
N GLU A 241 1.76 -11.82 17.15
CA GLU A 241 2.91 -11.84 18.07
C GLU A 241 3.87 -13.01 17.77
N GLN A 242 3.36 -14.20 17.47
CA GLN A 242 4.19 -15.36 17.10
C GLN A 242 4.96 -15.13 15.80
N GLN A 243 4.41 -14.36 14.86
CA GLN A 243 5.08 -13.96 13.63
C GLN A 243 6.18 -12.92 13.91
N VAL A 244 5.92 -11.93 14.77
CA VAL A 244 6.95 -10.99 15.28
C VAL A 244 8.10 -11.74 15.95
N ILE A 245 7.81 -12.66 16.87
CA ILE A 245 8.80 -13.49 17.57
C ILE A 245 9.62 -14.30 16.56
N ALA A 246 8.99 -14.92 15.56
CA ALA A 246 9.68 -15.70 14.54
C ALA A 246 10.59 -14.84 13.65
N ALA A 247 10.12 -13.67 13.23
CA ALA A 247 10.89 -12.71 12.43
C ALA A 247 12.09 -12.16 13.21
N ALA A 248 11.88 -11.72 14.46
CA ALA A 248 12.95 -11.25 15.35
C ALA A 248 13.97 -12.37 15.65
N SER A 249 13.51 -13.59 15.91
CA SER A 249 14.36 -14.78 16.08
C SER A 249 15.21 -15.08 14.84
N SER A 250 14.77 -14.71 13.64
CA SER A 250 15.58 -14.87 12.41
C SER A 250 16.79 -13.93 12.38
N LEU A 251 16.68 -12.73 12.99
CA LEU A 251 17.77 -11.76 13.10
C LEU A 251 18.72 -12.12 14.25
N VAL A 252 18.19 -12.66 15.35
CA VAL A 252 19.00 -13.28 16.42
C VAL A 252 19.85 -14.42 15.86
N LYS A 253 19.26 -15.33 15.07
CA LYS A 253 19.99 -16.43 14.38
C LYS A 253 21.02 -15.95 13.35
N LYS A 254 20.93 -14.69 12.88
CA LYS A 254 21.92 -14.04 12.02
C LYS A 254 23.02 -13.30 12.80
N GLY A 255 22.98 -13.32 14.14
CA GLY A 255 24.03 -12.81 15.03
C GLY A 255 23.64 -11.61 15.90
N ALA A 256 22.42 -11.07 15.81
CA ALA A 256 21.99 -10.00 16.70
C ALA A 256 21.82 -10.51 18.14
N ARG A 257 22.34 -9.79 19.15
CA ARG A 257 22.24 -10.22 20.56
C ARG A 257 20.81 -10.12 21.10
N ASN A 258 20.14 -9.00 20.83
CA ASN A 258 18.74 -8.81 21.18
C ASN A 258 18.05 -8.01 20.06
N VAL A 259 16.76 -8.27 19.83
CA VAL A 259 15.93 -7.58 18.84
C VAL A 259 14.70 -7.02 19.56
N LEU A 260 14.60 -5.69 19.64
CA LEU A 260 13.52 -4.97 20.33
C LEU A 260 12.56 -4.37 19.30
N VAL A 261 11.42 -5.03 19.08
CA VAL A 261 10.44 -4.64 18.09
C VAL A 261 9.44 -3.65 18.69
N THR A 262 9.25 -2.48 18.09
CA THR A 262 8.18 -1.53 18.45
C THR A 262 6.94 -1.78 17.60
N LEU A 263 5.80 -2.00 18.25
CA LEU A 263 4.54 -2.49 17.66
C LEU A 263 3.39 -1.47 17.79
N ALA A 264 3.72 -0.17 17.80
CA ALA A 264 2.78 0.95 17.94
C ALA A 264 1.82 0.77 19.14
N GLU A 265 0.50 0.76 18.92
CA GLU A 265 -0.52 0.58 19.97
C GLU A 265 -0.47 -0.79 20.66
N ARG A 266 0.22 -1.78 20.07
CA ARG A 266 0.50 -3.08 20.69
C ARG A 266 1.75 -3.07 21.58
N GLY A 267 2.41 -1.91 21.73
CA GLY A 267 3.56 -1.72 22.63
C GLY A 267 4.88 -2.17 22.02
N SER A 268 5.61 -3.06 22.69
CA SER A 268 6.90 -3.57 22.24
C SER A 268 7.23 -4.97 22.74
N LEU A 269 8.10 -5.67 22.00
CA LEU A 269 8.53 -7.04 22.28
C LEU A 269 10.04 -7.20 22.03
N LEU A 270 10.76 -7.69 23.03
CA LEU A 270 12.17 -8.07 22.96
C LEU A 270 12.30 -9.58 22.70
N VAL A 271 13.15 -9.98 21.76
CA VAL A 271 13.67 -11.35 21.64
C VAL A 271 15.18 -11.34 21.88
N SER A 272 15.65 -12.17 22.81
CA SER A 272 17.05 -12.24 23.25
C SER A 272 17.79 -13.45 22.66
N SER A 273 19.13 -13.42 22.67
CA SER A 273 19.96 -14.51 22.13
C SER A 273 19.93 -15.81 22.93
N ASP A 274 19.44 -15.79 24.17
CA ASP A 274 19.15 -16.99 24.97
C ASP A 274 17.76 -17.60 24.69
N GLY A 275 16.97 -16.96 23.80
CA GLY A 275 15.60 -17.36 23.49
C GLY A 275 14.53 -16.79 24.41
N SER A 276 14.91 -15.97 25.40
CA SER A 276 13.94 -15.26 26.23
C SER A 276 13.16 -14.20 25.43
N VAL A 277 11.91 -14.00 25.82
CA VAL A 277 11.01 -12.99 25.26
C VAL A 277 10.48 -12.13 26.40
N ALA A 278 10.52 -10.81 26.24
CA ALA A 278 9.93 -9.85 27.17
C ALA A 278 9.01 -8.88 26.42
N THR A 279 7.89 -8.52 27.02
CA THR A 279 6.87 -7.64 26.41
C THR A 279 6.58 -6.43 27.28
N GLN A 280 6.15 -5.34 26.64
CA GLN A 280 5.67 -4.14 27.31
C GLN A 280 4.52 -3.56 26.49
N GLU A 281 3.31 -3.57 27.05
CA GLU A 281 2.12 -2.94 26.47
C GLU A 281 2.33 -1.44 26.23
N ALA A 282 1.61 -0.87 25.26
CA ALA A 282 1.61 0.58 25.06
C ALA A 282 0.99 1.30 26.26
N LEU A 283 1.63 2.37 26.74
CA LEU A 283 1.06 3.20 27.80
C LEU A 283 0.00 4.16 27.24
N PRO A 284 -1.03 4.54 28.00
CA PRO A 284 -2.05 5.47 27.54
C PRO A 284 -1.47 6.83 27.14
N VAL A 285 -1.79 7.26 25.91
CA VAL A 285 -1.41 8.58 25.38
C VAL A 285 -1.99 9.69 26.28
N PRO A 286 -1.18 10.66 26.76
CA PRO A 286 -1.70 11.83 27.48
C PRO A 286 -2.73 12.60 26.63
N GLY A 287 -3.87 12.96 27.22
CA GLY A 287 -5.00 13.54 26.50
C GLY A 287 -5.84 12.54 25.68
N GLY A 288 -5.38 11.30 25.51
CA GLY A 288 -6.15 10.22 24.88
C GLY A 288 -6.21 10.25 23.35
N VAL A 289 -5.46 11.13 22.69
CA VAL A 289 -5.46 11.33 21.23
C VAL A 289 -4.03 11.40 20.71
N VAL A 290 -3.74 10.68 19.62
CA VAL A 290 -2.49 10.84 18.85
C VAL A 290 -2.61 12.11 18.01
N VAL A 291 -1.63 13.00 18.12
CA VAL A 291 -1.60 14.31 17.46
C VAL A 291 -0.59 14.32 16.29
N ASP A 292 0.55 13.66 16.47
CA ASP A 292 1.60 13.48 15.47
C ASP A 292 2.46 12.28 15.89
N ALA A 293 2.71 11.33 14.99
CA ALA A 293 3.55 10.16 15.27
C ALA A 293 5.06 10.44 15.17
N THR A 294 5.46 11.63 14.70
CA THR A 294 6.84 12.02 14.45
C THR A 294 7.71 11.92 15.70
N ALA A 295 8.93 11.40 15.55
CA ALA A 295 9.93 11.19 16.61
C ALA A 295 9.51 10.27 17.79
N ALA A 296 8.30 9.71 17.84
CA ALA A 296 7.89 8.83 18.94
C ALA A 296 8.75 7.55 19.05
N GLY A 297 9.17 7.00 17.91
CA GLY A 297 10.12 5.87 17.86
C GLY A 297 11.53 6.25 18.35
N ASP A 298 11.94 7.51 18.14
CA ASP A 298 13.21 8.07 18.62
C ASP A 298 13.16 8.30 20.14
N ALA A 299 12.04 8.85 20.64
CA ALA A 299 11.77 9.01 22.06
C ALA A 299 11.79 7.66 22.81
N PHE A 300 11.17 6.62 22.24
CA PHE A 300 11.22 5.26 22.78
C PHE A 300 12.67 4.74 22.89
N ARG A 301 13.44 4.83 21.79
CA ARG A 301 14.86 4.37 21.75
C ARG A 301 15.72 5.11 22.76
N ALA A 302 15.51 6.42 22.91
CA ALA A 302 16.19 7.24 23.90
C ALA A 302 15.79 6.90 25.35
N GLY A 303 14.51 6.65 25.63
CA GLY A 303 14.03 6.21 26.96
C GLY A 303 14.62 4.85 27.36
N PHE A 304 14.70 3.91 26.42
CA PHE A 304 15.37 2.62 26.64
C PHE A 304 16.87 2.80 26.94
N ALA A 305 17.55 3.67 26.19
CA ALA A 305 18.96 3.99 26.40
C ALA A 305 19.25 4.69 27.74
N VAL A 306 18.39 5.63 28.17
CA VAL A 306 18.48 6.27 29.49
C VAL A 306 18.35 5.23 30.59
N GLY A 307 17.33 4.35 30.52
CA GLY A 307 17.13 3.29 31.51
C GLY A 307 18.32 2.34 31.61
N LEU A 308 18.94 1.97 30.49
CA LEU A 308 20.12 1.11 30.47
C LEU A 308 21.35 1.77 31.12
N VAL A 309 21.59 3.07 30.89
CA VAL A 309 22.74 3.78 31.50
C VAL A 309 22.47 4.14 32.96
N GLU A 310 21.22 4.33 33.36
CA GLU A 310 20.81 4.43 34.77
C GLU A 310 20.84 3.06 35.50
N GLY A 311 21.12 1.96 34.80
CA GLY A 311 21.21 0.61 35.38
C GLY A 311 19.86 0.04 35.82
N LEU A 312 18.75 0.50 35.24
CA LEU A 312 17.42 0.02 35.59
C LEU A 312 17.20 -1.43 35.15
N PRO A 313 16.33 -2.20 35.84
CA PRO A 313 15.89 -3.51 35.37
C PRO A 313 15.27 -3.43 33.96
N LEU A 314 15.41 -4.50 33.16
CA LEU A 314 14.97 -4.52 31.76
C LEU A 314 13.52 -4.05 31.56
N GLN A 315 12.59 -4.49 32.41
CA GLN A 315 11.18 -4.08 32.31
C GLN A 315 11.01 -2.57 32.57
N ALA A 316 11.77 -1.99 33.48
CA ALA A 316 11.74 -0.54 33.74
C ALA A 316 12.35 0.26 32.59
N CYS A 317 13.37 -0.28 31.89
CA CYS A 317 13.89 0.30 30.65
C CYS A 317 12.81 0.31 29.55
N LEU A 318 12.08 -0.81 29.37
CA LEU A 318 10.96 -0.91 28.43
C LEU A 318 9.80 0.01 28.80
N GLN A 319 9.48 0.14 30.09
CA GLN A 319 8.40 0.99 30.59
C GLN A 319 8.73 2.48 30.41
N LEU A 320 9.98 2.90 30.67
CA LEU A 320 10.45 4.26 30.39
C LEU A 320 10.46 4.57 28.87
N ALA A 321 10.82 3.59 28.03
CA ALA A 321 10.74 3.70 26.58
C ALA A 321 9.28 3.87 26.09
N ALA A 322 8.37 3.03 26.59
CA ALA A 322 6.94 3.10 26.25
C ALA A 322 6.31 4.42 26.70
N ALA A 323 6.66 4.91 27.89
CA ALA A 323 6.24 6.23 28.37
C ALA A 323 6.78 7.37 27.49
N ALA A 324 8.05 7.32 27.09
CA ALA A 324 8.65 8.33 26.23
C ALA A 324 7.94 8.41 24.87
N GLY A 325 7.64 7.27 24.25
CA GLY A 325 6.85 7.21 23.02
C GLY A 325 5.42 7.74 23.22
N ALA A 326 4.73 7.28 24.27
CA ALA A 326 3.34 7.65 24.57
C ALA A 326 3.14 9.15 24.83
N VAL A 327 4.11 9.82 25.48
CA VAL A 327 4.05 11.28 25.65
C VAL A 327 4.38 12.01 24.33
N SER A 328 5.34 11.53 23.55
CA SER A 328 5.70 12.17 22.27
C SER A 328 4.49 12.26 21.33
N VAL A 329 3.73 11.16 21.16
CA VAL A 329 2.58 11.13 20.23
C VAL A 329 1.42 12.06 20.63
N SER A 330 1.42 12.62 21.84
CA SER A 330 0.39 13.58 22.29
C SER A 330 0.62 15.02 21.79
N ARG A 331 1.69 15.28 21.01
CA ARG A 331 2.16 16.63 20.65
C ARG A 331 2.66 16.71 19.21
N MET A 332 2.47 17.88 18.60
CA MET A 332 2.92 18.21 17.25
C MET A 332 4.45 18.37 17.16
N GLY A 333 5.07 17.78 16.13
CA GLY A 333 6.45 18.04 15.68
C GLY A 333 7.54 17.23 16.40
N ALA A 334 8.63 16.95 15.68
CA ALA A 334 9.77 16.13 16.10
C ALA A 334 10.39 16.56 17.46
N VAL A 335 11.42 17.42 17.45
CA VAL A 335 12.03 17.96 18.68
C VAL A 335 11.05 18.68 19.62
N PRO A 336 9.99 19.36 19.17
CA PRO A 336 8.98 19.94 20.06
C PRO A 336 8.25 18.91 20.95
N SER A 337 7.85 17.75 20.43
CA SER A 337 7.06 16.76 21.19
C SER A 337 7.83 16.04 22.29
N LEU A 338 9.15 15.87 22.13
CA LEU A 338 9.99 14.97 22.94
C LEU A 338 9.87 15.23 24.47
N PRO A 339 9.57 14.21 25.28
CA PRO A 339 9.21 14.40 26.68
C PRO A 339 10.39 14.68 27.60
N THR A 340 10.09 15.35 28.71
CA THR A 340 10.94 15.37 29.91
C THR A 340 10.71 14.14 30.78
N ARG A 341 11.67 13.83 31.66
CA ARG A 341 11.58 12.71 32.61
C ARG A 341 10.30 12.70 33.44
N ALA A 342 9.92 13.85 34.00
CA ALA A 342 8.74 13.98 34.85
C ALA A 342 7.42 13.69 34.10
N GLU A 343 7.35 13.99 32.80
CA GLU A 343 6.17 13.70 31.97
C GLU A 343 6.07 12.20 31.64
N ALA A 344 7.21 11.55 31.38
CA ALA A 344 7.28 10.10 31.22
C ALA A 344 6.89 9.38 32.53
N GLU A 345 7.42 9.80 33.67
CA GLU A 345 7.08 9.24 34.98
C GLU A 345 5.60 9.45 35.36
N ALA A 346 5.02 10.61 35.00
CA ALA A 346 3.59 10.85 35.14
C ALA A 346 2.73 9.92 34.25
N SER A 347 3.18 9.62 33.03
CA SER A 347 2.52 8.65 32.14
C SER A 347 2.55 7.22 32.74
N ILE A 348 3.69 6.81 33.32
CA ILE A 348 3.85 5.53 34.03
C ILE A 348 2.89 5.45 35.23
N ALA A 349 2.86 6.50 36.07
CA ALA A 349 1.98 6.55 37.24
C ALA A 349 0.49 6.46 36.86
N LEU A 350 0.08 7.18 35.81
CA LEU A 350 -1.30 7.17 35.30
C LEU A 350 -1.73 5.78 34.80
N ALA A 351 -0.83 5.03 34.15
CA ALA A 351 -1.10 3.66 33.73
C ALA A 351 -1.30 2.73 34.94
N GLY A 352 -0.42 2.81 35.95
CA GLY A 352 -0.52 2.02 37.18
C GLY A 352 -1.82 2.27 37.95
N SER A 353 -2.25 3.53 38.08
CA SER A 353 -3.54 3.86 38.72
C SER A 353 -4.74 3.28 37.96
N LYS A 354 -4.73 3.25 36.63
CA LYS A 354 -5.81 2.65 35.84
C LYS A 354 -5.89 1.13 36.00
N GLN A 355 -4.74 0.43 35.99
CA GLN A 355 -4.71 -1.01 36.22
C GLN A 355 -5.21 -1.37 37.64
N GLN A 356 -4.84 -0.60 38.66
CA GLN A 356 -5.37 -0.78 40.02
C GLN A 356 -6.87 -0.51 40.12
N GLN A 357 -7.39 0.52 39.44
CA GLN A 357 -8.84 0.80 39.42
C GLN A 357 -9.63 -0.31 38.69
N GLN A 358 -9.13 -0.85 37.58
CA GLN A 358 -9.76 -1.96 36.88
C GLN A 358 -9.77 -3.24 37.74
N GLN A 359 -8.69 -3.53 38.46
CA GLN A 359 -8.62 -4.65 39.40
C GLN A 359 -9.55 -4.47 40.62
N GLN A 360 -9.77 -3.23 41.08
CA GLN A 360 -10.70 -2.93 42.18
C GLN A 360 -12.17 -2.89 41.75
N GLN A 361 -12.48 -2.78 40.45
CA GLN A 361 -13.85 -2.78 39.93
C GLN A 361 -14.39 -4.18 39.60
N HIS A 362 -13.57 -5.25 39.64
CA HIS A 362 -14.02 -6.64 39.51
C HIS A 362 -13.71 -7.52 40.75
N PRO A 363 -14.33 -7.29 41.92
CA PRO A 363 -14.20 -8.16 43.10
C PRO A 363 -15.23 -9.32 43.14
N ALA A 364 -15.86 -9.70 42.02
CA ALA A 364 -16.79 -10.84 41.96
C ALA A 364 -17.03 -11.37 40.53
N GLU A 365 -16.23 -12.34 40.05
CA GLU A 365 -16.64 -13.36 39.05
C GLU A 365 -15.56 -14.45 38.85
N SER A 366 -15.15 -15.12 39.94
CA SER A 366 -14.12 -16.19 39.91
C SER A 366 -14.52 -17.45 40.68
N THR A 367 -15.82 -17.65 40.95
CA THR A 367 -16.34 -18.71 41.83
C THR A 367 -17.36 -19.65 41.18
N GLN A 368 -17.44 -19.69 39.84
CA GLN A 368 -18.25 -20.67 39.08
C GLN A 368 -17.45 -21.34 37.95
N ALA A 369 -16.28 -21.90 38.28
CA ALA A 369 -15.44 -22.65 37.33
C ALA A 369 -14.77 -23.91 37.93
N VAL A 370 -15.30 -24.46 39.03
CA VAL A 370 -14.70 -25.63 39.73
C VAL A 370 -15.73 -26.73 40.05
N GLU A 371 -16.71 -26.96 39.17
CA GLU A 371 -17.68 -28.07 39.35
C GLU A 371 -18.11 -28.77 38.03
N TYR A 372 -17.19 -28.91 37.06
CA TYR A 372 -17.40 -29.74 35.86
C TYR A 372 -16.19 -30.63 35.52
N ALA A 373 -15.57 -31.22 36.55
CA ALA A 373 -14.39 -32.09 36.43
C ALA A 373 -14.51 -33.43 37.18
N ARG A 374 -15.73 -33.97 37.32
CA ARG A 374 -16.00 -35.31 37.88
C ARG A 374 -17.26 -35.94 37.28
N PHE A 375 -17.13 -36.67 36.17
CA PHE A 375 -17.83 -37.95 35.97
C PHE A 375 -17.30 -38.71 34.73
N LYS A 376 -17.27 -40.04 34.82
CA LYS A 376 -17.04 -41.03 33.75
C LYS A 376 -15.62 -41.13 33.16
N ASP A 377 -14.74 -41.81 33.90
CA ASP A 377 -14.12 -43.02 33.32
C ASP A 377 -15.21 -44.05 33.00
N GLY A 378 -15.07 -44.84 31.92
CA GLY A 378 -15.96 -45.99 31.71
C GLY A 378 -16.09 -46.56 30.29
N GLN A 379 -15.16 -47.46 29.94
CA GLN A 379 -15.29 -48.55 28.94
C GLN A 379 -15.40 -48.18 27.44
N GLY A 380 -14.76 -48.99 26.57
CA GLY A 380 -15.17 -49.13 25.16
C GLY A 380 -14.10 -49.04 24.06
N SER A 381 -13.12 -49.95 24.03
CA SER A 381 -12.49 -50.39 22.76
C SER A 381 -13.16 -51.69 22.29
N PRO A 382 -13.26 -51.96 20.98
CA PRO A 382 -12.14 -52.46 20.15
C PRO A 382 -11.73 -51.43 19.08
N ASP A 383 -10.47 -51.28 18.66
CA ASP A 383 -9.54 -52.27 18.05
C ASP A 383 -9.94 -52.70 16.62
N MET A 384 -9.11 -52.30 15.66
CA MET A 384 -8.66 -53.14 14.54
C MET A 384 -7.32 -52.58 14.02
N THR A 385 -6.37 -53.47 13.75
CA THR A 385 -4.99 -53.12 13.37
C THR A 385 -4.75 -53.22 11.86
N GLY A 386 -3.67 -52.60 11.36
CA GLY A 386 -3.24 -52.71 9.97
C GLY A 386 -1.99 -51.87 9.67
N ALA A 387 -0.84 -52.52 9.49
CA ALA A 387 0.45 -51.87 9.25
C ALA A 387 1.20 -52.46 8.05
N ALA A 388 1.82 -51.57 7.27
CA ALA A 388 2.95 -51.76 6.34
C ALA A 388 3.46 -50.33 6.03
N GLU A 389 4.71 -49.91 6.19
CA GLU A 389 6.04 -50.47 5.87
C GLU A 389 6.42 -50.45 4.38
N GLU A 390 7.55 -49.76 4.12
CA GLU A 390 8.40 -49.75 2.91
C GLU A 390 7.80 -49.18 1.58
N GLN A 391 8.58 -48.67 0.61
CA GLN A 391 10.05 -48.64 0.46
C GLN A 391 10.58 -47.40 -0.31
N ASP A 392 11.86 -47.04 -0.13
CA ASP A 392 12.59 -46.02 -0.92
C ASP A 392 12.83 -46.49 -2.37
N ARG A 393 12.54 -45.63 -3.37
CA ARG A 393 13.17 -45.69 -4.70
C ARG A 393 13.47 -44.31 -5.30
N ARG A 394 14.75 -44.11 -5.61
CA ARG A 394 15.30 -42.93 -6.31
C ARG A 394 15.36 -43.16 -7.82
N THR A 395 14.94 -42.16 -8.60
CA THR A 395 15.38 -41.88 -9.99
C THR A 395 15.24 -40.37 -10.20
N SER A 396 16.30 -39.57 -10.00
CA SER A 396 17.31 -39.16 -11.00
C SER A 396 16.87 -37.96 -11.85
N GLU A 397 17.66 -36.88 -11.82
CA GLU A 397 17.50 -35.66 -12.63
C GLU A 397 17.54 -35.96 -14.16
N PRO A 398 17.17 -34.98 -15.01
CA PRO A 398 18.22 -34.06 -15.45
C PRO A 398 17.88 -32.58 -15.22
N ARG A 399 18.93 -31.81 -14.91
CA ARG A 399 18.91 -30.34 -14.80
C ARG A 399 18.75 -29.69 -16.16
N ASN A 400 18.29 -28.45 -16.18
CA ASN A 400 18.89 -27.48 -17.09
C ASN A 400 19.02 -26.09 -16.46
N SER A 401 19.92 -25.27 -17.00
CA SER A 401 20.48 -24.10 -16.31
C SER A 401 19.63 -22.82 -16.39
N ALA A 402 19.73 -21.98 -15.36
CA ALA A 402 19.31 -20.58 -15.41
C ALA A 402 20.15 -19.76 -16.42
N VAL A 403 19.59 -18.66 -16.92
CA VAL A 403 20.31 -17.63 -17.70
C VAL A 403 19.84 -16.24 -17.24
N ASP A 404 20.78 -15.37 -16.88
CA ASP A 404 20.52 -13.97 -16.53
C ASP A 404 20.09 -13.14 -17.75
N GLY A 405 18.98 -12.40 -17.62
CA GLY A 405 18.49 -11.46 -18.64
C GLY A 405 18.85 -10.00 -18.36
N ARG A 406 20.13 -9.66 -18.20
CA ARG A 406 20.54 -8.26 -17.97
C ARG A 406 20.30 -7.39 -19.20
N CYS A 407 19.74 -6.20 -18.98
CA CYS A 407 19.72 -5.14 -19.99
C CYS A 407 21.16 -4.80 -20.41
N SER A 408 21.42 -4.75 -21.72
CA SER A 408 22.62 -4.13 -22.28
C SER A 408 22.24 -3.35 -23.53
N VAL A 409 22.70 -2.09 -23.60
CA VAL A 409 22.53 -1.24 -24.78
C VAL A 409 23.74 -1.45 -25.67
N GLY A 410 23.54 -2.05 -26.84
CA GLY A 410 24.61 -2.36 -27.80
C GLY A 410 24.27 -1.81 -29.18
N SER A 411 25.11 -0.90 -29.69
CA SER A 411 25.01 -0.38 -31.05
C SER A 411 25.61 -1.38 -32.05
N GLY A 412 24.83 -1.75 -33.08
CA GLY A 412 25.29 -2.65 -34.14
C GLY A 412 24.34 -2.63 -35.34
N SER A 413 24.88 -2.37 -36.53
CA SER A 413 24.10 -2.28 -37.77
C SER A 413 24.20 -3.56 -38.59
N SER A 414 23.07 -4.16 -38.99
CA SER A 414 22.82 -4.63 -40.36
C SER A 414 21.46 -5.34 -40.51
N SER A 415 21.01 -5.38 -41.76
CA SER A 415 19.77 -5.97 -42.26
C SER A 415 19.55 -7.45 -41.94
N ASN A 416 18.34 -7.82 -41.51
CA ASN A 416 17.36 -8.37 -42.48
C ASN A 416 15.90 -8.32 -41.98
N GLY A 417 14.95 -8.45 -42.91
CA GLY A 417 13.52 -8.32 -42.62
C GLY A 417 12.85 -9.59 -42.08
N GLY A 418 12.07 -9.45 -41.01
CA GLY A 418 11.13 -10.45 -40.50
C GLY A 418 9.80 -9.79 -40.17
N GLY A 419 8.83 -9.89 -41.09
CA GLY A 419 7.55 -9.19 -40.97
C GLY A 419 6.65 -9.78 -39.89
N ASN A 420 6.49 -9.07 -38.76
CA ASN A 420 5.57 -9.48 -37.69
C ASN A 420 4.12 -9.14 -38.07
N SER A 421 3.54 -9.92 -38.98
CA SER A 421 2.23 -9.70 -39.57
C SER A 421 1.10 -9.94 -38.55
N ARG A 422 0.59 -8.86 -37.96
CA ARG A 422 -0.69 -8.88 -37.22
C ARG A 422 -1.79 -9.45 -38.13
N PRO A 423 -2.75 -10.23 -37.58
CA PRO A 423 -3.85 -10.78 -38.36
C PRO A 423 -4.67 -9.67 -39.02
N ALA A 424 -5.13 -9.91 -40.25
CA ALA A 424 -5.91 -8.94 -41.01
C ALA A 424 -7.26 -8.67 -40.33
N VAL A 425 -7.58 -7.39 -40.13
CA VAL A 425 -8.85 -6.97 -39.51
C VAL A 425 -10.03 -7.33 -40.44
N PRO A 426 -11.07 -8.03 -39.95
CA PRO A 426 -12.26 -8.32 -40.76
C PRO A 426 -12.96 -7.05 -41.27
N ALA A 427 -13.19 -6.96 -42.59
CA ALA A 427 -13.91 -5.83 -43.20
C ALA A 427 -15.36 -5.73 -42.70
N THR A 428 -15.99 -6.87 -42.39
CA THR A 428 -17.29 -6.96 -41.72
C THR A 428 -17.11 -7.13 -40.21
N CYS A 429 -17.94 -6.45 -39.41
CA CYS A 429 -17.96 -6.63 -37.95
C CYS A 429 -18.23 -8.11 -37.58
N PRO A 430 -17.35 -8.78 -36.81
CA PRO A 430 -17.48 -10.21 -36.49
C PRO A 430 -18.41 -10.50 -35.30
N TYR A 431 -18.73 -9.49 -34.47
CA TYR A 431 -19.41 -9.71 -33.20
C TYR A 431 -20.90 -10.06 -33.36
N LYS A 432 -21.36 -10.96 -32.48
CA LYS A 432 -22.77 -11.07 -32.10
C LYS A 432 -23.18 -9.88 -31.23
N PHE A 433 -24.47 -9.56 -31.22
CA PHE A 433 -25.02 -8.45 -30.43
C PHE A 433 -26.10 -8.92 -29.46
N ALA A 434 -26.07 -8.34 -28.25
CA ALA A 434 -27.07 -8.39 -27.19
C ALA A 434 -27.50 -6.97 -26.81
N SER A 435 -28.55 -6.83 -25.99
CA SER A 435 -29.03 -5.55 -25.46
C SER A 435 -29.74 -5.80 -24.12
N ARG A 436 -29.85 -4.77 -23.29
CA ARG A 436 -30.54 -4.83 -21.99
C ARG A 436 -31.99 -5.30 -22.08
N LEU A 437 -32.27 -6.52 -21.62
CA LEU A 437 -33.63 -7.09 -21.61
C LEU A 437 -34.61 -6.21 -20.79
N ASN A 438 -34.14 -5.64 -19.67
CA ASN A 438 -34.93 -4.71 -18.86
C ASN A 438 -35.37 -3.45 -19.64
N SER A 439 -34.65 -3.03 -20.68
CA SER A 439 -35.05 -1.89 -21.50
C SER A 439 -36.23 -2.20 -22.41
N MET A 440 -36.59 -3.47 -22.60
CA MET A 440 -37.83 -3.83 -23.30
C MET A 440 -39.08 -3.53 -22.45
N GLN A 441 -38.98 -3.34 -21.13
CA GLN A 441 -40.13 -3.06 -20.25
C GLN A 441 -40.60 -1.60 -20.32
N VAL A 442 -39.69 -0.66 -20.65
CA VAL A 442 -40.02 0.76 -20.78
C VAL A 442 -40.61 1.08 -22.15
N ARG A 443 -41.42 2.14 -22.22
CA ARG A 443 -42.04 2.69 -23.46
C ARG A 443 -42.60 1.65 -24.44
N ARG A 444 -43.23 0.60 -23.92
CA ARG A 444 -43.87 -0.47 -24.70
C ARG A 444 -45.00 0.04 -25.59
N ASP A 445 -45.61 1.17 -25.25
CA ASP A 445 -46.55 1.92 -26.08
C ASP A 445 -45.95 2.29 -27.45
N LEU A 446 -44.65 2.60 -27.50
CA LEU A 446 -43.95 2.94 -28.74
C LEU A 446 -43.47 1.71 -29.52
N ALA A 447 -43.41 0.52 -28.91
CA ALA A 447 -42.78 -0.70 -29.46
C ALA A 447 -43.61 -1.42 -30.55
N GLY A 448 -44.70 -0.78 -31.03
CA GLY A 448 -45.59 -1.31 -32.07
C GLY A 448 -46.80 -2.08 -31.50
N PRO A 449 -47.78 -2.40 -32.36
CA PRO A 449 -49.01 -3.08 -31.94
C PRO A 449 -48.73 -4.50 -31.44
N GLY A 450 -49.54 -4.98 -30.50
CA GLY A 450 -49.33 -6.26 -29.83
C GLY A 450 -48.08 -6.22 -28.96
N HIS A 451 -48.17 -5.54 -27.82
CA HIS A 451 -47.00 -5.24 -26.97
C HIS A 451 -46.36 -6.46 -26.29
N GLY A 452 -46.98 -7.65 -26.35
CA GLY A 452 -46.59 -8.85 -25.59
C GLY A 452 -47.02 -8.77 -24.13
N SER A 453 -46.69 -9.80 -23.35
CA SER A 453 -46.84 -9.77 -21.89
C SER A 453 -45.83 -8.83 -21.23
N ASP A 454 -46.09 -8.47 -19.97
CA ASP A 454 -45.19 -7.64 -19.14
C ASP A 454 -44.35 -8.48 -18.18
N ASP A 455 -43.80 -9.56 -18.72
CA ASP A 455 -42.92 -10.50 -18.04
C ASP A 455 -41.68 -10.77 -18.90
N VAL A 456 -40.71 -11.47 -18.32
CA VAL A 456 -39.44 -11.83 -18.97
C VAL A 456 -39.65 -12.51 -20.33
N LEU A 457 -40.72 -13.31 -20.51
CA LEU A 457 -40.97 -14.03 -21.76
C LEU A 457 -41.47 -13.05 -22.85
N GLY A 458 -42.41 -12.16 -22.51
CA GLY A 458 -42.87 -11.09 -23.41
C GLY A 458 -41.79 -10.04 -23.68
N TRP A 459 -40.87 -9.82 -22.75
CA TRP A 459 -39.69 -8.98 -22.96
C TRP A 459 -38.70 -9.63 -23.94
N ILE A 460 -38.45 -10.94 -23.85
CA ILE A 460 -37.63 -11.71 -24.80
C ILE A 460 -38.28 -11.71 -26.19
N GLU A 461 -39.59 -11.92 -26.27
CA GLU A 461 -40.36 -11.86 -27.53
C GLU A 461 -40.22 -10.49 -28.20
N ARG A 462 -40.30 -9.41 -27.41
CA ARG A 462 -40.10 -8.02 -27.86
C ARG A 462 -38.66 -7.75 -28.32
N GLN A 463 -37.66 -8.32 -27.64
CA GLN A 463 -36.25 -8.24 -28.04
C GLN A 463 -35.97 -9.01 -29.34
N GLY A 464 -36.69 -10.11 -29.60
CA GLY A 464 -36.64 -10.87 -30.86
C GLY A 464 -37.09 -10.07 -32.10
N ARG A 465 -37.73 -8.91 -31.90
CA ARG A 465 -38.14 -7.99 -32.96
C ARG A 465 -36.99 -7.06 -33.41
N VAL A 466 -35.89 -6.96 -32.65
CA VAL A 466 -34.76 -6.05 -32.91
C VAL A 466 -33.86 -6.61 -34.02
N GLN A 467 -33.79 -5.92 -35.17
CA GLN A 467 -32.94 -6.37 -36.28
C GLN A 467 -31.44 -6.37 -35.93
N GLY A 468 -30.86 -7.57 -35.95
CA GLY A 468 -29.41 -7.79 -35.88
C GLY A 468 -28.85 -8.04 -34.47
N LEU A 469 -29.71 -8.19 -33.45
CA LEU A 469 -29.37 -8.95 -32.25
C LEU A 469 -29.37 -10.45 -32.56
N SER A 470 -28.67 -11.21 -31.72
CA SER A 470 -28.69 -12.68 -31.73
C SER A 470 -28.60 -13.29 -30.33
N LEU A 471 -28.41 -12.45 -29.30
CA LEU A 471 -28.16 -12.82 -27.93
C LEU A 471 -29.02 -11.98 -26.97
N VAL A 472 -29.28 -12.53 -25.78
CA VAL A 472 -29.86 -11.83 -24.62
C VAL A 472 -28.97 -12.11 -23.41
N ASP A 473 -28.68 -11.07 -22.64
CA ASP A 473 -28.01 -11.20 -21.36
C ASP A 473 -29.04 -11.05 -20.23
N LEU A 474 -28.98 -11.95 -19.25
CA LEU A 474 -30.08 -12.20 -18.31
C LEU A 474 -29.67 -11.87 -16.87
N ASN A 475 -30.48 -11.10 -16.16
CA ASN A 475 -30.25 -10.76 -14.76
C ASN A 475 -30.59 -11.95 -13.84
N TYR A 476 -29.66 -12.36 -12.99
CA TYR A 476 -29.90 -13.36 -11.94
C TYR A 476 -29.92 -12.72 -10.55
N PRO A 477 -30.90 -13.02 -9.67
CA PRO A 477 -32.02 -13.95 -9.85
C PRO A 477 -33.22 -13.40 -10.64
N GLN A 478 -33.29 -12.07 -10.87
CA GLN A 478 -34.47 -11.34 -11.37
C GLN A 478 -35.23 -11.99 -12.53
N HIS A 479 -34.54 -12.54 -13.53
CA HIS A 479 -35.17 -13.13 -14.73
C HIS A 479 -35.48 -14.63 -14.62
N GLN A 480 -35.14 -15.27 -13.48
CA GLN A 480 -35.54 -16.64 -13.16
C GLN A 480 -36.78 -16.69 -12.24
N GLU A 481 -37.14 -15.59 -11.58
CA GLU A 481 -38.24 -15.58 -10.60
C GLU A 481 -39.58 -15.93 -11.26
N GLY A 482 -40.25 -16.96 -10.74
CA GLY A 482 -41.51 -17.49 -11.28
C GLY A 482 -41.41 -18.34 -12.56
N LEU A 483 -40.21 -18.55 -13.12
CA LEU A 483 -40.03 -19.20 -14.43
C LEU A 483 -39.12 -20.44 -14.39
N THR A 484 -39.45 -21.45 -15.19
CA THR A 484 -38.55 -22.58 -15.44
C THR A 484 -37.51 -22.23 -16.50
N ARG A 485 -36.38 -22.94 -16.45
CA ARG A 485 -35.32 -22.88 -17.48
C ARG A 485 -35.90 -23.17 -18.87
N GLU A 486 -36.80 -24.14 -18.96
CA GLU A 486 -37.39 -24.62 -20.20
C GLU A 486 -38.29 -23.57 -20.84
N GLN A 487 -39.06 -22.80 -20.05
CA GLN A 487 -39.84 -21.65 -20.55
C GLN A 487 -38.93 -20.56 -21.13
N ILE A 488 -37.83 -20.23 -20.45
CA ILE A 488 -36.87 -19.20 -20.91
C ILE A 488 -36.16 -19.65 -22.19
N LEU A 489 -35.70 -20.90 -22.26
CA LEU A 489 -35.08 -21.46 -23.47
C LEU A 489 -36.08 -21.55 -24.64
N GLN A 490 -37.35 -21.87 -24.39
CA GLN A 490 -38.39 -21.86 -25.41
C GLN A 490 -38.67 -20.45 -25.93
N ALA A 491 -38.74 -19.44 -25.06
CA ALA A 491 -38.92 -18.04 -25.46
C ALA A 491 -37.73 -17.52 -26.27
N LEU A 492 -36.49 -17.78 -25.83
CA LEU A 492 -35.28 -17.45 -26.59
C LEU A 492 -35.29 -18.10 -27.97
N SER A 493 -35.60 -19.41 -28.05
CA SER A 493 -35.68 -20.13 -29.32
C SER A 493 -36.76 -19.56 -30.26
N ALA A 494 -37.94 -19.21 -29.73
CA ALA A 494 -39.02 -18.59 -30.51
C ALA A 494 -38.63 -17.19 -31.03
N ALA A 495 -37.93 -16.40 -30.19
CA ALA A 495 -37.37 -15.11 -30.54
C ALA A 495 -36.13 -15.18 -31.46
N ARG A 496 -35.61 -16.40 -31.74
CA ARG A 496 -34.36 -16.66 -32.49
C ARG A 496 -33.09 -16.10 -31.81
N LEU A 497 -33.12 -16.01 -30.49
CA LEU A 497 -32.03 -15.54 -29.64
C LEU A 497 -31.39 -16.70 -28.85
N GLN A 498 -30.21 -16.45 -28.28
CA GLN A 498 -29.49 -17.38 -27.38
C GLN A 498 -29.07 -16.61 -26.12
N ALA A 499 -28.77 -17.28 -25.01
CA ALA A 499 -28.20 -16.61 -23.84
C ALA A 499 -26.74 -16.21 -24.11
N GLY A 500 -26.38 -14.94 -23.92
CA GLY A 500 -25.00 -14.43 -24.09
C GLY A 500 -24.22 -14.47 -22.78
N ALA A 501 -24.72 -13.77 -21.76
CA ALA A 501 -24.19 -13.76 -20.41
C ALA A 501 -25.32 -13.81 -19.35
N VAL A 502 -24.94 -14.09 -18.11
CA VAL A 502 -25.78 -13.84 -16.93
C VAL A 502 -25.17 -12.72 -16.11
N CYS A 503 -25.95 -11.69 -15.80
CA CYS A 503 -25.53 -10.53 -15.01
C CYS A 503 -26.05 -10.66 -13.57
N MET A 504 -25.16 -10.62 -12.58
CA MET A 504 -25.55 -10.70 -11.18
C MET A 504 -26.32 -9.45 -10.74
N ARG A 505 -27.39 -9.65 -9.95
CA ARG A 505 -28.09 -8.60 -9.21
C ARG A 505 -28.21 -9.04 -7.75
N PHE A 506 -27.74 -8.20 -6.84
CA PHE A 506 -27.76 -8.45 -5.41
C PHE A 506 -29.04 -7.84 -4.79
N PRO A 507 -29.83 -8.59 -4.00
CA PRO A 507 -30.96 -8.06 -3.25
C PRO A 507 -30.58 -7.00 -2.20
N ALA A 508 -31.57 -6.22 -1.75
CA ALA A 508 -31.39 -5.10 -0.82
C ALA A 508 -30.85 -5.47 0.60
N GLU A 509 -30.78 -6.76 0.94
CA GLU A 509 -30.07 -7.24 2.13
C GLU A 509 -28.56 -6.94 2.07
N PHE A 510 -28.00 -6.79 0.87
CA PHE A 510 -26.61 -6.44 0.62
C PHE A 510 -26.32 -4.93 0.61
N ARG A 511 -27.24 -4.07 1.09
CA ARG A 511 -27.11 -2.59 1.10
C ARG A 511 -25.91 -1.98 1.86
N LEU A 512 -25.02 -2.80 2.43
CA LEU A 512 -23.78 -2.39 3.10
C LEU A 512 -22.54 -3.09 2.48
N GLY A 513 -22.67 -3.57 1.25
CA GLY A 513 -21.73 -4.46 0.57
C GLY A 513 -22.38 -5.82 0.28
N ALA A 514 -22.01 -6.45 -0.84
CA ALA A 514 -22.28 -7.85 -1.09
C ALA A 514 -21.05 -8.68 -0.67
N PHE A 515 -19.91 -8.48 -1.33
CA PHE A 515 -18.65 -9.15 -1.00
C PHE A 515 -17.84 -8.42 0.08
N THR A 516 -18.09 -7.13 0.31
CA THR A 516 -17.44 -6.32 1.37
C THR A 516 -18.39 -5.97 2.51
N ASN A 517 -19.54 -6.66 2.63
CA ASN A 517 -20.49 -6.47 3.72
C ASN A 517 -19.77 -6.61 5.07
N PRO A 518 -20.06 -5.81 6.12
CA PRO A 518 -19.49 -6.01 7.45
C PRO A 518 -19.81 -7.42 8.01
N GLU A 519 -21.01 -7.94 7.74
CA GLU A 519 -21.46 -9.24 8.25
C GLU A 519 -20.83 -10.43 7.50
N PRO A 520 -20.10 -11.34 8.19
CA PRO A 520 -19.48 -12.50 7.55
C PRO A 520 -20.50 -13.42 6.86
N GLY A 521 -21.69 -13.58 7.44
CA GLY A 521 -22.76 -14.40 6.87
C GLY A 521 -23.33 -13.84 5.57
N LEU A 522 -23.41 -12.52 5.43
CA LEU A 522 -23.83 -11.89 4.17
C LEU A 522 -22.75 -12.01 3.10
N ARG A 523 -21.46 -11.80 3.43
CA ARG A 523 -20.36 -12.05 2.47
C ARG A 523 -20.37 -13.48 1.93
N GLN A 524 -20.63 -14.46 2.79
CA GLN A 524 -20.77 -15.87 2.38
C GLN A 524 -22.00 -16.09 1.47
N ARG A 525 -23.15 -15.53 1.84
CA ARG A 525 -24.39 -15.63 1.04
C ARG A 525 -24.29 -14.93 -0.33
N ALA A 526 -23.49 -13.87 -0.45
CA ALA A 526 -23.18 -13.23 -1.73
C ALA A 526 -22.38 -14.16 -2.66
N VAL A 527 -21.45 -14.96 -2.11
CA VAL A 527 -20.75 -16.02 -2.86
C VAL A 527 -21.73 -17.09 -3.30
N GLU A 528 -22.58 -17.59 -2.40
CA GLU A 528 -23.58 -18.62 -2.71
C GLU A 528 -24.55 -18.18 -3.83
N LEU A 529 -24.97 -16.92 -3.82
CA LEU A 529 -25.78 -16.33 -4.90
C LEU A 529 -25.01 -16.32 -6.23
N ALA A 530 -23.72 -15.97 -6.24
CA ALA A 530 -22.87 -16.03 -7.43
C ALA A 530 -22.62 -17.47 -7.93
N VAL A 531 -22.52 -18.46 -7.03
CA VAL A 531 -22.47 -19.88 -7.40
C VAL A 531 -23.78 -20.34 -8.05
N ALA A 532 -24.92 -19.94 -7.50
CA ALA A 532 -26.23 -20.25 -8.06
C ALA A 532 -26.44 -19.60 -9.45
N GLY A 533 -25.98 -18.35 -9.62
CA GLY A 533 -25.95 -17.65 -10.91
C GLY A 533 -25.04 -18.33 -11.93
N CYS A 534 -23.81 -18.72 -11.54
CA CYS A 534 -22.88 -19.50 -12.37
C CYS A 534 -23.53 -20.82 -12.87
N ALA A 535 -24.18 -21.54 -11.95
CA ALA A 535 -24.88 -22.78 -12.29
C ALA A 535 -26.11 -22.53 -13.19
N TRP A 536 -26.78 -21.39 -13.09
CA TRP A 536 -27.88 -21.02 -13.99
C TRP A 536 -27.40 -20.62 -15.38
N ALA A 537 -26.32 -19.83 -15.48
CA ALA A 537 -25.65 -19.49 -16.74
C ALA A 537 -25.27 -20.74 -17.53
N ALA A 538 -24.62 -21.70 -16.87
CA ALA A 538 -24.27 -22.99 -17.45
C ALA A 538 -25.50 -23.81 -17.88
N ARG A 539 -26.60 -23.79 -17.11
CA ARG A 539 -27.87 -24.43 -17.50
C ARG A 539 -28.51 -23.78 -18.74
N LEU A 540 -28.37 -22.47 -18.91
CA LEU A 540 -28.87 -21.72 -20.08
C LEU A 540 -27.95 -21.82 -21.31
N GLY A 541 -26.70 -22.29 -21.13
CA GLY A 541 -25.68 -22.30 -22.18
C GLY A 541 -24.96 -20.97 -22.38
N ALA A 542 -25.10 -20.02 -21.45
CA ALA A 542 -24.37 -18.76 -21.47
C ALA A 542 -22.89 -19.01 -21.10
N PRO A 543 -21.91 -18.60 -21.93
CA PRO A 543 -20.47 -18.79 -21.65
C PRO A 543 -19.86 -17.84 -20.61
N GLU A 544 -20.64 -16.93 -20.02
CA GLU A 544 -20.13 -15.89 -19.11
C GLU A 544 -21.09 -15.55 -17.97
N LEU A 545 -20.52 -15.36 -16.77
CA LEU A 545 -21.13 -14.73 -15.61
C LEU A 545 -20.48 -13.36 -15.36
N ILE A 546 -21.26 -12.30 -15.54
CA ILE A 546 -20.85 -10.92 -15.26
C ILE A 546 -21.26 -10.60 -13.82
N VAL A 547 -20.29 -10.20 -13.00
CA VAL A 547 -20.50 -9.82 -11.60
C VAL A 547 -20.38 -8.31 -11.47
N TRP A 548 -21.49 -7.66 -11.14
CA TRP A 548 -21.58 -6.25 -10.78
C TRP A 548 -22.31 -6.13 -9.43
N SER A 549 -21.84 -5.22 -8.57
CA SER A 549 -22.43 -4.98 -7.24
C SER A 549 -22.49 -3.48 -6.97
N PRO A 550 -23.69 -2.88 -6.89
CA PRO A 550 -23.83 -1.44 -6.62
C PRO A 550 -23.58 -1.09 -5.15
N TYR A 551 -23.39 -2.09 -4.29
CA TYR A 551 -23.27 -1.92 -2.84
C TYR A 551 -21.85 -2.11 -2.30
N ASP A 552 -20.91 -2.69 -3.06
CA ASP A 552 -19.52 -2.88 -2.63
C ASP A 552 -18.73 -1.56 -2.73
N GLY A 553 -19.12 -0.64 -1.85
CA GLY A 553 -18.76 0.77 -1.83
C GLY A 553 -19.03 1.42 -0.47
N TYR A 554 -19.02 2.75 -0.45
CA TYR A 554 -19.28 3.58 0.73
C TYR A 554 -19.76 4.98 0.33
N ASP A 555 -20.30 5.74 1.28
CA ASP A 555 -20.88 7.07 1.07
C ASP A 555 -20.12 8.17 1.81
N TYR A 556 -19.56 7.83 2.98
CA TYR A 556 -18.83 8.73 3.86
C TYR A 556 -17.38 8.27 4.05
N ASN A 557 -16.48 9.23 4.29
CA ASN A 557 -15.14 8.94 4.77
C ASN A 557 -15.22 8.10 6.07
N PHE A 558 -14.29 7.16 6.25
CA PHE A 558 -14.22 6.22 7.38
C PHE A 558 -15.38 5.19 7.48
N GLN A 559 -16.38 5.18 6.59
CA GLN A 559 -17.47 4.18 6.59
C GLN A 559 -16.98 2.77 6.22
N ALA A 560 -16.06 2.65 5.26
CA ALA A 560 -15.51 1.37 4.82
C ALA A 560 -14.05 1.20 5.24
N GLN A 561 -13.69 -0.03 5.57
CA GLN A 561 -12.31 -0.43 5.85
C GLN A 561 -11.52 -0.51 4.53
N LEU A 562 -11.03 0.63 4.03
CA LEU A 562 -10.49 0.76 2.66
C LEU A 562 -9.38 -0.25 2.31
N ALA A 563 -8.54 -0.64 3.27
CA ALA A 563 -7.50 -1.67 3.08
C ALA A 563 -8.04 -3.12 3.15
N GLN A 564 -9.23 -3.35 3.72
CA GLN A 564 -9.89 -4.65 3.77
C GLN A 564 -10.89 -4.86 2.63
N GLY A 565 -11.61 -3.84 2.18
CA GLY A 565 -12.63 -3.96 1.13
C GLY A 565 -12.14 -4.71 -0.12
N PRO A 566 -11.05 -4.24 -0.78
CA PRO A 566 -10.43 -4.96 -1.88
C PRO A 566 -10.00 -6.36 -1.48
N ARG A 567 -9.37 -6.54 -0.30
CA ARG A 567 -8.92 -7.85 0.20
C ARG A 567 -10.06 -8.86 0.41
N GLN A 568 -11.26 -8.41 0.77
CA GLN A 568 -12.44 -9.26 0.93
C GLN A 568 -13.01 -9.70 -0.44
N LEU A 569 -13.07 -8.78 -1.41
CA LEU A 569 -13.41 -9.09 -2.81
C LEU A 569 -12.40 -10.08 -3.45
N LEU A 570 -11.11 -9.81 -3.24
CA LEU A 570 -9.94 -10.52 -3.78
C LEU A 570 -9.82 -11.96 -3.29
N TRP A 571 -9.67 -12.16 -1.98
CA TRP A 571 -9.00 -13.36 -1.45
C TRP A 571 -9.93 -14.47 -0.97
N ARG A 572 -11.25 -14.27 -1.04
CA ARG A 572 -12.24 -15.25 -0.53
C ARG A 572 -13.44 -15.49 -1.43
N CYS A 573 -13.97 -14.45 -2.07
CA CYS A 573 -15.30 -14.53 -2.66
C CYS A 573 -15.30 -14.99 -4.12
N LEU A 574 -14.76 -14.19 -5.04
CA LEU A 574 -14.78 -14.50 -6.47
C LEU A 574 -13.92 -15.73 -6.84
N PRO A 575 -12.73 -15.98 -6.25
CA PRO A 575 -11.97 -17.20 -6.53
C PRO A 575 -12.66 -18.49 -6.08
N ALA A 576 -13.58 -18.42 -5.11
CA ALA A 576 -14.27 -19.59 -4.56
C ALA A 576 -15.49 -20.05 -5.39
N VAL A 577 -15.94 -19.25 -6.37
CA VAL A 577 -17.06 -19.64 -7.25
C VAL A 577 -16.64 -20.86 -8.11
N PRO A 578 -17.33 -22.01 -8.00
CA PRO A 578 -17.09 -23.16 -8.86
C PRO A 578 -17.61 -22.87 -10.27
N THR A 579 -16.72 -22.93 -11.24
CA THR A 579 -17.01 -22.61 -12.65
C THR A 579 -16.93 -23.87 -13.51
N PRO A 580 -18.01 -24.26 -14.22
CA PRO A 580 -17.96 -25.34 -15.20
C PRO A 580 -16.89 -25.10 -16.28
N PRO A 581 -16.37 -26.15 -16.94
CA PRO A 581 -15.39 -26.00 -18.02
C PRO A 581 -15.88 -25.04 -19.10
N GLY A 582 -15.04 -24.06 -19.45
CA GLY A 582 -15.36 -23.00 -20.43
C GLY A 582 -16.16 -21.81 -19.89
N MET A 583 -16.70 -21.86 -18.67
CA MET A 583 -17.38 -20.72 -18.04
C MET A 583 -16.38 -19.61 -17.70
N ARG A 584 -16.62 -18.41 -18.22
CA ARG A 584 -15.89 -17.18 -17.87
C ARG A 584 -16.60 -16.46 -16.73
N VAL A 585 -15.84 -15.87 -15.82
CA VAL A 585 -16.35 -14.93 -14.82
C VAL A 585 -15.68 -13.58 -15.05
N SER A 586 -16.46 -12.51 -15.09
CA SER A 586 -15.94 -11.16 -15.26
C SER A 586 -16.43 -10.20 -14.19
N LEU A 587 -15.54 -9.35 -13.70
CA LEU A 587 -15.92 -8.20 -12.87
C LEU A 587 -16.29 -7.03 -13.78
N GLU A 588 -17.50 -6.52 -13.61
CA GLU A 588 -17.94 -5.22 -14.10
C GLU A 588 -17.83 -4.22 -12.94
N PHE A 589 -17.18 -3.09 -13.18
CA PHE A 589 -16.98 -2.04 -12.18
C PHE A 589 -17.71 -0.76 -12.59
N LYS A 590 -17.97 0.11 -11.61
CA LYS A 590 -18.67 1.39 -11.75
C LYS A 590 -18.13 2.34 -10.67
N PRO A 591 -17.69 3.58 -10.96
CA PRO A 591 -17.06 4.44 -9.96
C PRO A 591 -17.98 4.87 -8.81
N THR A 592 -19.28 4.99 -9.06
CA THR A 592 -20.29 5.50 -8.13
C THR A 592 -21.70 5.08 -8.59
N ASP A 593 -22.63 4.94 -7.64
CA ASP A 593 -24.02 4.55 -7.90
C ASP A 593 -24.99 5.41 -7.07
N ALA A 594 -26.30 5.23 -7.28
CA ALA A 594 -27.31 5.72 -6.34
C ALA A 594 -27.28 4.97 -5.00
N SER A 595 -26.75 3.74 -5.00
CA SER A 595 -26.72 2.79 -3.89
C SER A 595 -25.44 2.86 -3.04
N SER A 596 -24.34 3.40 -3.58
CA SER A 596 -23.12 3.75 -2.85
C SER A 596 -22.35 4.84 -3.59
N ARG A 597 -21.92 5.92 -2.90
CA ARG A 597 -21.30 7.07 -3.58
C ARG A 597 -19.87 6.88 -4.06
N PHE A 598 -19.15 5.91 -3.53
CA PHE A 598 -17.79 5.55 -3.93
C PHE A 598 -17.66 4.03 -3.98
N ALA A 599 -17.36 3.46 -5.14
CA ALA A 599 -17.11 2.02 -5.25
C ALA A 599 -15.71 1.64 -4.79
N ILE A 600 -15.57 0.44 -4.20
CA ILE A 600 -14.27 -0.11 -3.75
C ILE A 600 -13.37 -0.48 -4.94
N VAL A 601 -13.95 -0.72 -6.12
CA VAL A 601 -13.25 -0.87 -7.40
C VAL A 601 -13.82 0.18 -8.36
N PRO A 602 -13.26 1.40 -8.43
CA PRO A 602 -13.91 2.50 -9.13
C PRO A 602 -13.50 2.66 -10.61
N ASN A 603 -12.36 2.08 -11.03
CA ASN A 603 -11.75 2.35 -12.33
C ASN A 603 -11.00 1.13 -12.91
N THR A 604 -10.64 1.19 -14.20
CA THR A 604 -9.89 0.15 -14.92
C THR A 604 -8.60 -0.25 -14.24
N GLY A 605 -7.87 0.70 -13.64
CA GLY A 605 -6.61 0.45 -12.94
C GLY A 605 -6.80 -0.45 -11.72
N ALA A 606 -7.77 -0.12 -10.87
CA ALA A 606 -8.15 -0.92 -9.71
C ALA A 606 -8.71 -2.30 -10.12
N ALA A 607 -9.54 -2.33 -11.16
CA ALA A 607 -10.11 -3.57 -11.68
C ALA A 607 -9.04 -4.51 -12.27
N LEU A 608 -8.03 -3.98 -12.98
CA LEU A 608 -6.92 -4.76 -13.50
C LEU A 608 -6.00 -5.29 -12.41
N LEU A 609 -5.65 -4.47 -11.42
CA LEU A 609 -4.88 -4.90 -10.26
C LEU A 609 -5.59 -6.06 -9.55
N LEU A 610 -6.93 -6.00 -9.45
CA LEU A 610 -7.75 -7.08 -8.91
C LEU A 610 -7.73 -8.33 -9.79
N ALA A 611 -7.98 -8.21 -11.10
CA ALA A 611 -7.99 -9.34 -12.03
C ALA A 611 -6.62 -10.02 -12.20
N GLN A 612 -5.53 -9.30 -11.93
CA GLN A 612 -4.17 -9.85 -11.83
C GLN A 612 -3.95 -10.58 -10.49
N GLN A 613 -4.33 -9.99 -9.35
CA GLN A 613 -4.17 -10.64 -8.03
C GLN A 613 -5.04 -11.89 -7.83
N VAL A 614 -6.19 -12.00 -8.52
CA VAL A 614 -7.02 -13.21 -8.55
C VAL A 614 -6.36 -14.36 -9.33
N ASP A 615 -5.46 -14.06 -10.27
CA ASP A 615 -4.67 -14.98 -11.13
C ASP A 615 -5.39 -16.24 -11.67
N ARG A 616 -6.70 -16.17 -11.91
CA ARG A 616 -7.47 -17.24 -12.57
C ARG A 616 -7.51 -16.99 -14.09
N PRO A 617 -7.26 -18.02 -14.94
CA PRO A 617 -7.33 -17.88 -16.40
C PRO A 617 -8.75 -17.70 -16.92
N ASN A 618 -9.76 -18.10 -16.14
CA ASN A 618 -11.17 -17.86 -16.43
C ASN A 618 -11.80 -16.72 -15.60
N PHE A 619 -10.96 -15.82 -15.05
CA PHE A 619 -11.40 -14.57 -14.43
C PHE A 619 -10.84 -13.36 -15.18
N GLY A 620 -11.72 -12.43 -15.56
CA GLY A 620 -11.42 -11.24 -16.34
C GLY A 620 -12.30 -10.05 -15.98
N LEU A 621 -12.42 -9.10 -16.90
CA LEU A 621 -13.18 -7.87 -16.74
C LEU A 621 -14.23 -7.70 -17.85
N THR A 622 -15.32 -7.06 -17.48
CA THR A 622 -16.33 -6.53 -18.39
C THR A 622 -16.30 -5.02 -18.31
N LEU A 623 -16.10 -4.35 -19.44
CA LEU A 623 -16.01 -2.90 -19.51
C LEU A 623 -17.33 -2.31 -20.02
N ASP A 624 -17.91 -1.37 -19.29
CA ASP A 624 -19.03 -0.55 -19.74
C ASP A 624 -18.58 0.88 -20.08
N VAL A 625 -18.89 1.35 -21.29
CA VAL A 625 -18.42 2.66 -21.78
C VAL A 625 -18.87 3.83 -20.91
N GLY A 626 -20.09 3.81 -20.41
CA GLY A 626 -20.65 4.83 -19.53
C GLY A 626 -19.94 4.84 -18.18
N HIS A 627 -19.62 3.67 -17.62
CA HIS A 627 -18.81 3.57 -16.40
C HIS A 627 -17.38 4.10 -16.61
N LEU A 628 -16.75 3.85 -17.77
CA LEU A 628 -15.43 4.40 -18.12
C LEU A 628 -15.46 5.93 -18.24
N LEU A 629 -16.45 6.48 -18.96
CA LEU A 629 -16.64 7.92 -19.11
C LEU A 629 -16.97 8.60 -17.77
N MET A 630 -17.77 7.96 -16.91
CA MET A 630 -18.09 8.42 -15.57
C MET A 630 -16.88 8.38 -14.61
N ALA A 631 -15.90 7.52 -14.87
CA ALA A 631 -14.62 7.46 -14.17
C ALA A 631 -13.58 8.47 -14.73
N GLY A 632 -13.89 9.17 -15.82
CA GLY A 632 -12.98 10.10 -16.51
C GLY A 632 -11.93 9.42 -17.38
N GLU A 633 -12.12 8.15 -17.76
CA GLU A 633 -11.19 7.38 -18.59
C GLU A 633 -11.40 7.63 -20.10
N ASN A 634 -10.37 7.43 -20.92
CA ASN A 634 -10.55 7.19 -22.36
C ASN A 634 -10.90 5.70 -22.58
N PRO A 635 -12.12 5.36 -23.07
CA PRO A 635 -12.52 3.96 -23.28
C PRO A 635 -11.57 3.13 -24.15
N ALA A 636 -10.91 3.76 -25.13
CA ALA A 636 -9.95 3.13 -26.01
C ALA A 636 -8.67 2.71 -25.27
N GLN A 637 -8.18 3.56 -24.36
CA GLN A 637 -7.05 3.27 -23.49
C GLN A 637 -7.37 2.12 -22.52
N SER A 638 -8.56 2.13 -21.92
CA SER A 638 -9.02 1.09 -21.00
C SER A 638 -9.10 -0.27 -21.70
N VAL A 639 -9.67 -0.33 -22.91
CA VAL A 639 -9.64 -1.55 -23.74
C VAL A 639 -8.19 -1.96 -24.07
N ALA A 640 -7.32 -1.03 -24.45
CA ALA A 640 -5.92 -1.34 -24.76
C ALA A 640 -5.18 -1.98 -23.56
N MET A 641 -5.36 -1.44 -22.35
CA MET A 641 -4.78 -1.96 -21.11
C MET A 641 -5.32 -3.35 -20.77
N VAL A 642 -6.65 -3.55 -20.86
CA VAL A 642 -7.30 -4.81 -20.46
C VAL A 642 -7.07 -5.94 -21.47
N VAL A 643 -6.93 -5.61 -22.76
CA VAL A 643 -6.48 -6.53 -23.81
C VAL A 643 -5.00 -6.90 -23.62
N ALA A 644 -4.12 -5.95 -23.30
CA ALA A 644 -2.71 -6.23 -23.04
C ALA A 644 -2.49 -7.15 -21.83
N ALA A 645 -3.36 -7.06 -20.81
CA ALA A 645 -3.39 -7.98 -19.67
C ALA A 645 -4.01 -9.36 -19.98
N GLY A 646 -4.62 -9.56 -21.15
CA GLY A 646 -5.35 -10.78 -21.50
C GLY A 646 -6.66 -10.98 -20.72
N LYS A 647 -7.26 -9.91 -20.20
CA LYS A 647 -8.40 -9.96 -19.26
C LYS A 647 -9.74 -9.47 -19.82
N LEU A 648 -9.83 -9.06 -21.09
CA LEU A 648 -11.08 -8.51 -21.64
C LEU A 648 -12.08 -9.62 -22.00
N PHE A 649 -13.16 -9.75 -21.22
CA PHE A 649 -14.16 -10.82 -21.36
C PHE A 649 -15.52 -10.31 -21.86
N GLY A 650 -16.02 -9.20 -21.32
CA GLY A 650 -17.25 -8.54 -21.78
C GLY A 650 -17.03 -7.10 -22.27
N MET A 651 -17.87 -6.66 -23.19
CA MET A 651 -17.95 -5.26 -23.65
C MET A 651 -19.42 -4.80 -23.66
N GLN A 652 -19.74 -3.86 -22.77
CA GLN A 652 -21.03 -3.18 -22.69
C GLN A 652 -20.89 -1.78 -23.29
N LEU A 653 -21.81 -1.41 -24.17
CA LEU A 653 -21.74 -0.19 -24.97
C LEU A 653 -23.01 0.66 -24.80
N ASN A 654 -22.79 1.90 -24.40
CA ASN A 654 -23.75 2.98 -24.23
C ASN A 654 -22.97 4.29 -24.44
N ASP A 655 -23.53 5.43 -24.04
CA ASP A 655 -22.81 6.71 -24.02
C ASP A 655 -23.29 7.56 -22.83
N ALA A 656 -22.51 8.55 -22.43
CA ALA A 656 -22.83 9.43 -21.31
C ALA A 656 -22.18 10.81 -21.47
N HIS A 657 -22.81 11.87 -20.95
CA HIS A 657 -22.11 13.15 -20.87
C HIS A 657 -21.03 13.06 -19.79
N VAL A 658 -19.79 13.41 -20.14
CA VAL A 658 -18.61 13.30 -19.26
C VAL A 658 -18.75 14.19 -18.03
N ARG A 659 -19.34 13.62 -16.98
CA ARG A 659 -19.67 14.24 -15.69
C ARG A 659 -19.48 13.17 -14.63
N LEU A 660 -18.68 13.46 -13.61
CA LEU A 660 -18.48 12.57 -12.46
C LEU A 660 -19.84 12.26 -11.82
N GLY A 661 -20.20 10.98 -11.78
CA GLY A 661 -21.46 10.49 -11.20
C GLY A 661 -22.71 10.59 -12.08
N ALA A 662 -22.59 10.83 -13.40
CA ALA A 662 -23.72 10.75 -14.32
C ALA A 662 -23.75 9.41 -15.08
N GLU A 663 -24.69 8.53 -14.72
CA GLU A 663 -25.08 7.36 -15.51
C GLU A 663 -26.26 7.76 -16.42
N ASP A 664 -25.98 8.32 -17.60
CA ASP A 664 -27.03 8.77 -18.53
C ASP A 664 -27.64 7.62 -19.36
N GLY A 665 -26.91 6.51 -19.55
CA GLY A 665 -27.38 5.31 -20.27
C GLY A 665 -27.76 5.55 -21.74
N LEU A 666 -27.12 6.50 -22.42
CA LEU A 666 -27.52 6.94 -23.76
C LEU A 666 -27.17 5.91 -24.84
N ALA A 667 -27.82 6.03 -26.00
CA ALA A 667 -27.48 5.27 -27.20
C ALA A 667 -25.99 5.44 -27.57
N PHE A 668 -25.35 4.33 -27.97
CA PHE A 668 -23.90 4.29 -28.22
C PHE A 668 -23.46 5.35 -29.25
N SER A 669 -22.39 6.07 -28.94
CA SER A 669 -21.83 7.16 -29.77
C SER A 669 -22.75 8.39 -29.96
N ALA A 670 -23.80 8.57 -29.15
CA ALA A 670 -24.65 9.76 -29.21
C ALA A 670 -23.99 11.05 -28.67
N ALA A 671 -23.12 10.95 -27.67
CA ALA A 671 -22.47 12.08 -27.00
C ALA A 671 -20.97 12.17 -27.30
N ASN A 672 -20.24 11.04 -27.37
CA ASN A 672 -18.78 11.00 -27.53
C ASN A 672 -18.35 10.27 -28.82
N PRO A 673 -18.73 10.76 -30.03
CA PRO A 673 -18.59 10.00 -31.27
C PRO A 673 -17.14 9.74 -31.71
N LEU A 674 -16.17 10.57 -31.29
CA LEU A 674 -14.74 10.32 -31.57
C LEU A 674 -14.15 9.26 -30.63
N ALA A 675 -14.44 9.32 -29.33
CA ALA A 675 -14.02 8.29 -28.38
C ALA A 675 -14.63 6.91 -28.73
N ALA A 676 -15.90 6.88 -29.14
CA ALA A 676 -16.54 5.67 -29.64
C ALA A 676 -15.90 5.13 -30.94
N LEU A 677 -15.39 5.99 -31.81
CA LEU A 677 -14.65 5.59 -33.01
C LEU A 677 -13.24 5.05 -32.68
N GLU A 678 -12.54 5.68 -31.74
CA GLU A 678 -11.23 5.20 -31.26
C GLU A 678 -11.36 3.85 -30.54
N LEU A 679 -12.38 3.71 -29.67
CA LEU A 679 -12.74 2.45 -29.01
C LEU A 679 -12.94 1.33 -30.03
N VAL A 680 -13.71 1.57 -31.09
CA VAL A 680 -13.95 0.58 -32.15
C VAL A 680 -12.67 0.27 -32.94
N ARG A 681 -11.77 1.24 -33.15
CA ARG A 681 -10.44 1.01 -33.73
C ARG A 681 -9.57 0.12 -32.83
N TRP A 682 -9.68 0.23 -31.51
CA TRP A 682 -8.99 -0.66 -30.58
C TRP A 682 -9.64 -2.04 -30.46
N MET A 683 -10.97 -2.15 -30.54
CA MET A 683 -11.65 -3.46 -30.65
C MET A 683 -11.20 -4.21 -31.93
N GLN A 684 -11.01 -3.50 -33.06
CA GLN A 684 -10.38 -4.06 -34.28
C GLN A 684 -8.93 -4.51 -34.11
N ARG A 685 -8.19 -3.99 -33.11
CA ARG A 685 -6.80 -4.33 -32.82
C ARG A 685 -6.65 -5.39 -31.73
N SER A 686 -7.76 -5.77 -31.09
CA SER A 686 -7.84 -6.80 -30.05
C SER A 686 -8.11 -8.19 -30.61
N ASN A 687 -7.84 -9.22 -29.80
CA ASN A 687 -8.29 -10.59 -30.02
C ASN A 687 -9.63 -10.89 -29.31
N TYR A 688 -10.45 -9.88 -29.04
CA TYR A 688 -11.72 -10.03 -28.35
C TYR A 688 -12.68 -10.96 -29.11
N SER A 689 -13.21 -11.97 -28.42
CA SER A 689 -14.05 -13.04 -29.00
C SER A 689 -15.43 -13.19 -28.34
N GLY A 690 -15.75 -12.33 -27.37
CA GLY A 690 -17.09 -12.23 -26.79
C GLY A 690 -18.07 -11.48 -27.70
N HIS A 691 -19.26 -11.20 -27.18
CA HIS A 691 -20.27 -10.39 -27.87
C HIS A 691 -20.25 -8.93 -27.43
N VAL A 692 -20.93 -8.09 -28.19
CA VAL A 692 -21.21 -6.70 -27.81
C VAL A 692 -22.60 -6.64 -27.17
N TYR A 693 -22.70 -6.13 -25.95
CA TYR A 693 -23.97 -5.86 -25.27
C TYR A 693 -24.23 -4.35 -25.24
N PHE A 694 -25.50 -3.94 -25.28
CA PHE A 694 -25.91 -2.53 -25.15
C PHE A 694 -26.71 -2.31 -23.84
N ASP A 695 -26.07 -1.72 -22.80
CA ASP A 695 -26.76 -1.31 -21.55
C ASP A 695 -27.28 0.13 -21.66
N THR A 696 -28.29 0.30 -22.52
CA THR A 696 -28.90 1.60 -22.84
C THR A 696 -30.26 1.73 -22.18
N PHE A 697 -30.63 2.95 -21.78
CA PHE A 697 -31.84 3.27 -21.01
C PHE A 697 -32.80 4.14 -21.89
N PRO A 698 -33.55 3.54 -22.84
CA PRO A 698 -34.50 4.24 -23.70
C PRO A 698 -35.77 4.67 -22.93
N LEU A 699 -35.62 5.61 -21.99
CA LEU A 699 -36.69 6.05 -21.09
C LEU A 699 -37.80 6.83 -21.81
N ASN A 700 -37.47 7.53 -22.90
CA ASN A 700 -38.41 8.32 -23.69
C ASN A 700 -38.62 7.77 -25.12
N GLU A 701 -37.77 6.84 -25.53
CA GLU A 701 -37.59 6.32 -26.88
C GLU A 701 -38.34 4.99 -27.09
N ASN A 702 -38.41 4.52 -28.35
CA ASN A 702 -38.82 3.14 -28.63
C ASN A 702 -37.61 2.20 -28.37
N PRO A 703 -37.68 1.24 -27.44
CA PRO A 703 -36.54 0.41 -27.06
C PRO A 703 -36.07 -0.55 -28.18
N VAL A 704 -36.99 -0.99 -29.05
CA VAL A 704 -36.65 -1.83 -30.20
C VAL A 704 -35.84 -1.02 -31.22
N ARG A 705 -36.29 0.18 -31.55
CA ARG A 705 -35.62 1.08 -32.51
C ARG A 705 -34.29 1.63 -31.99
N GLU A 706 -34.14 1.78 -30.67
CA GLU A 706 -32.90 2.22 -30.03
C GLU A 706 -31.84 1.10 -30.10
N ALA A 707 -32.18 -0.13 -29.75
CA ALA A 707 -31.29 -1.27 -29.93
C ALA A 707 -30.92 -1.51 -31.42
N GLU A 708 -31.86 -1.36 -32.35
CA GLU A 708 -31.58 -1.37 -33.80
C GLU A 708 -30.66 -0.22 -34.25
N TYR A 709 -30.75 0.95 -33.62
CA TYR A 709 -29.84 2.06 -33.87
C TYR A 709 -28.42 1.70 -33.41
N ASN A 710 -28.26 1.16 -32.21
CA ASN A 710 -26.96 0.78 -31.66
C ASN A 710 -26.24 -0.28 -32.50
N VAL A 711 -26.95 -1.34 -32.92
CA VAL A 711 -26.40 -2.38 -33.82
C VAL A 711 -25.90 -1.77 -35.14
N ARG A 712 -26.67 -0.84 -35.74
CA ARG A 712 -26.28 -0.16 -36.99
C ARG A 712 -25.13 0.82 -36.76
N ARG A 713 -25.15 1.57 -35.65
CA ARG A 713 -24.13 2.57 -35.29
C ARG A 713 -22.76 1.93 -35.06
N PHE A 714 -22.71 0.82 -34.31
CA PHE A 714 -21.47 0.06 -34.12
C PHE A 714 -20.92 -0.46 -35.45
N LYS A 715 -21.77 -1.07 -36.30
CA LYS A 715 -21.35 -1.59 -37.62
C LYS A 715 -20.85 -0.48 -38.55
N ALA A 716 -21.44 0.70 -38.51
CA ALA A 716 -20.98 1.88 -39.26
C ALA A 716 -19.62 2.41 -38.75
N LEU A 717 -19.42 2.45 -37.42
CA LEU A 717 -18.14 2.84 -36.82
C LEU A 717 -17.04 1.81 -37.11
N TRP A 718 -17.33 0.51 -37.14
CA TRP A 718 -16.38 -0.53 -37.56
C TRP A 718 -15.92 -0.31 -39.00
N ALA A 719 -16.86 -0.05 -39.92
CA ALA A 719 -16.52 0.26 -41.31
C ALA A 719 -15.70 1.57 -41.44
N LYS A 720 -15.97 2.61 -40.62
CA LYS A 720 -15.16 3.84 -40.62
C LYS A 720 -13.76 3.61 -40.05
N ALA A 721 -13.63 2.94 -38.90
CA ALA A 721 -12.34 2.60 -38.30
C ALA A 721 -11.46 1.77 -39.25
N GLY A 722 -12.07 0.85 -40.01
CA GLY A 722 -11.37 0.07 -41.04
C GLY A 722 -10.83 0.92 -42.19
N ARG A 723 -11.60 1.91 -42.69
CA ARG A 723 -11.11 2.85 -43.71
C ARG A 723 -9.98 3.74 -43.19
N LEU A 724 -10.12 4.29 -41.99
CA LEU A 724 -9.10 5.16 -41.39
C LEU A 724 -7.79 4.38 -41.12
N ALA A 725 -7.89 3.11 -40.71
CA ALA A 725 -6.73 2.23 -40.59
C ALA A 725 -6.04 2.00 -41.95
N ALA A 726 -6.80 1.76 -43.02
CA ALA A 726 -6.27 1.62 -44.38
C ALA A 726 -5.68 2.93 -44.93
N ALA A 727 -6.19 4.09 -44.48
CA ALA A 727 -5.64 5.42 -44.76
C ALA A 727 -4.43 5.79 -43.87
N GLY A 728 -4.00 4.89 -42.97
CA GLY A 728 -2.77 5.06 -42.19
C GLY A 728 -2.93 5.78 -40.84
N ILE A 729 -4.15 5.96 -40.30
CA ILE A 729 -4.37 6.73 -39.05
C ILE A 729 -3.55 6.22 -37.85
N ASP A 730 -3.22 4.92 -37.81
CA ASP A 730 -2.39 4.33 -36.77
C ASP A 730 -0.94 4.85 -36.77
N ALA A 731 -0.47 5.51 -37.84
CA ALA A 731 0.89 6.04 -37.96
C ALA A 731 1.10 7.32 -37.13
N PHE A 732 0.12 8.23 -37.11
CA PHE A 732 0.19 9.48 -36.33
C PHE A 732 0.32 9.22 -34.81
N ALA A 733 -0.18 8.08 -34.32
CA ALA A 733 -0.02 7.65 -32.94
C ALA A 733 1.45 7.34 -32.57
N ALA A 734 2.32 7.04 -33.54
CA ALA A 734 3.75 6.83 -33.30
C ALA A 734 4.56 8.14 -33.21
N THR A 735 4.01 9.25 -33.72
CA THR A 735 4.61 10.59 -33.70
C THR A 735 3.89 11.57 -32.76
N HIS A 736 2.80 11.14 -32.11
CA HIS A 736 1.87 11.99 -31.35
C HIS A 736 1.30 13.17 -32.16
N ASP A 737 1.14 12.98 -33.48
CA ASP A 737 0.65 14.01 -34.40
C ASP A 737 -0.89 14.15 -34.31
N ALA A 738 -1.34 15.02 -33.42
CA ALA A 738 -2.76 15.33 -33.26
C ALA A 738 -3.36 16.04 -34.49
N MET A 739 -2.56 16.81 -35.26
CA MET A 739 -3.08 17.55 -36.41
C MET A 739 -3.34 16.62 -37.59
N GLY A 740 -2.39 15.72 -37.90
CA GLY A 740 -2.57 14.68 -38.92
C GLY A 740 -3.76 13.76 -38.63
N VAL A 741 -4.05 13.47 -37.35
CA VAL A 741 -5.28 12.74 -36.95
C VAL A 741 -6.55 13.54 -37.29
N MET A 742 -6.59 14.84 -36.96
CA MET A 742 -7.75 15.69 -37.26
C MET A 742 -7.97 15.84 -38.77
N GLU A 743 -6.91 16.12 -39.53
CA GLU A 743 -6.94 16.22 -41.00
C GLU A 743 -7.40 14.89 -41.65
N ALA A 744 -6.94 13.74 -41.16
CA ALA A 744 -7.38 12.43 -41.64
C ALA A 744 -8.86 12.13 -41.30
N LEU A 745 -9.36 12.59 -40.14
CA LEU A 745 -10.76 12.46 -39.76
C LEU A 745 -11.68 13.31 -40.64
N GLU A 746 -11.25 14.52 -41.01
CA GLU A 746 -11.94 15.41 -41.96
C GLU A 746 -11.87 14.89 -43.41
N ALA A 747 -10.74 14.30 -43.83
CA ALA A 747 -10.58 13.71 -45.16
C ALA A 747 -11.59 12.56 -45.42
N ASP A 748 -11.86 11.70 -44.44
CA ASP A 748 -12.91 10.67 -44.55
C ASP A 748 -14.32 11.29 -44.68
N VAL A 749 -14.59 12.43 -44.04
CA VAL A 749 -15.86 13.17 -44.18
C VAL A 749 -15.98 13.78 -45.58
N ASN A 750 -14.93 14.43 -46.08
CA ASN A 750 -14.91 15.01 -47.42
C ASN A 750 -14.88 13.95 -48.53
N SER A 751 -14.50 12.70 -48.23
CA SER A 751 -14.66 11.58 -49.18
C SER A 751 -16.14 11.25 -49.47
N LEU A 752 -17.03 11.50 -48.50
CA LEU A 752 -18.46 11.18 -48.59
C LEU A 752 -19.27 12.21 -49.39
N SER A 753 -18.85 13.47 -49.45
CA SER A 753 -19.49 14.52 -50.27
C SER A 753 -19.19 14.39 -51.77
N SER A 754 -18.35 13.43 -52.18
CA SER A 754 -18.07 13.10 -53.58
C SER A 754 -19.11 12.18 -54.26
N ARG A 755 -20.21 11.84 -53.57
CA ARG A 755 -21.30 10.99 -54.10
C ARG A 755 -22.69 11.58 -53.80
N HIS A 756 -23.10 12.50 -54.65
CA HIS A 756 -24.51 12.87 -54.88
C HIS A 756 -24.93 12.40 -56.28
#